data_AF-A0A5J4K726-F1
#
_entry.id   AF-A0A5J4K726-F1
#
_cell.length_a   1.000
_cell.length_b   1.000
_cell.length_c   1.000
_cell.angle_alpha   90.00
_cell.angle_beta   90.00
_cell.angle_gamma   90.00
#
_symmetry.space_group_name_H-M   'P 1'
#
loop_
_entity.id
_entity.type
_entity.pdbx_description
1 polymer ?
#
loop_
_entity_poly.entity_id
_entity_poly.type
_entity_poly.pdbx_seq_one_letter_code
_entity_poly.pdbx_strand_id
1 'polypeptide(L)'
;MTRDYRRLVQELRARGRSVRGLRLRVYHLPKPAQRTEQHGRPLLSYRADSWTLVVIEPDTLLNITDLLYAEYCPRQYLLQRLLPSEATLETLRGTLVHACFKELLKAHDRGALTEERGQALALLRQQLRQALERNRLELALLNIGAEQLEAEVAPHLESLANWFEQQRSTLWDVPLPAEGTAGSEESSDHLVRAETFLLAPELGLKGRLDLLWQQGERRRLLELKTGGASGPLPRRNHRWQVHGYHALLTVRRQARTQKALATLLYSGTPGEAQAFGIPFSVRELQQVNEQRNLLAISHVTGEPCAPPGPARCRKCALLEECRLVSWLLAWEPPALATTEGPTADSDTPAPPPLVTSLTESDRAFFARYYHLLQIEGRTSEQEQALLWQAPVAEHVARGMAIAGLTPLEPPQPTEQGEWVQRFRCENRSELRSGDEILLCDGHPLDGEVVTGTILEIGAREVAVWTPELIAHPTLIERHATDVVHLRTLQNLWRWLHVEPRLRELVYGLRRPRFSREPVVPREDFNREQNLAVERALQMQDYLLIHGPPGTGKTAVIAEIVKRLCQRGERVLLAAFTNQAVDNMLLRLEAEGFHDYLRLGHERSVAEGVQEHLLKHLAPLSSKSESLSAQGDAGEAKPGLATAELRATLRTLPVVASTTATWSSERYAPEGAQEDGAGSLLRFDVALIDEAGQLTVPALLGALRFARRFILVGDEKQLPPLVLSREAAEGGLRESLFSLLKRCDEEYRAAHPGSESACVALTTQYRMHEQIAAFPSRCFYGGELRAHPSVARRQLSFGGPVTPRLGERAAILRALHPGQPVVFLNVTTPESEARVSQAEARLVRELVTALLGRGVGPSQIGIIAPYRAQVANLRRHLVWKQYGAPHPALTIDTVDRFQGGERAVIIISFATTQPPPPGSLLYEFLTDAHRLNVALTRAQRKLILVGHAAALEGLPILGDLLSYCRELEAFISTE
;
A
#
# COMPACT_ATOMS: atom_id res chain seq x y z
N MET A 1 -3.18 1.94 -42.81
CA MET A 1 -2.32 1.93 -41.61
C MET A 1 -1.00 1.29 -41.99
N THR A 2 0.12 1.90 -41.58
CA THR A 2 1.44 1.79 -42.21
C THR A 2 2.16 0.46 -41.94
N ARG A 3 3.31 0.27 -42.61
CA ARG A 3 4.28 -0.83 -42.43
C ARG A 3 4.71 -1.06 -40.96
N ASP A 4 4.39 -0.15 -40.05
CA ASP A 4 4.92 -0.05 -38.68
C ASP A 4 4.03 -0.67 -37.57
N TYR A 5 2.84 -1.20 -37.90
CA TYR A 5 2.00 -1.98 -36.95
C TYR A 5 1.98 -3.50 -37.26
N ARG A 6 2.99 -4.00 -37.98
CA ARG A 6 3.01 -5.40 -38.44
C ARG A 6 3.05 -6.40 -37.28
N ARG A 7 3.83 -6.12 -36.23
CA ARG A 7 3.98 -7.03 -35.09
C ARG A 7 2.67 -7.10 -34.32
N LEU A 8 2.01 -5.95 -34.14
CA LEU A 8 0.71 -5.91 -33.49
C LEU A 8 -0.34 -6.73 -34.25
N VAL A 9 -0.40 -6.59 -35.58
CA VAL A 9 -1.35 -7.35 -36.40
C VAL A 9 -1.05 -8.86 -36.36
N GLN A 10 0.23 -9.25 -36.36
CA GLN A 10 0.64 -10.64 -36.21
C GLN A 10 0.21 -11.21 -34.85
N GLU A 11 0.44 -10.47 -33.77
CA GLU A 11 0.07 -10.87 -32.41
C GLU A 11 -1.45 -11.03 -32.26
N LEU A 12 -2.24 -10.07 -32.74
CA LEU A 12 -3.71 -10.15 -32.70
C LEU A 12 -4.24 -11.36 -33.48
N ARG A 13 -3.62 -11.69 -34.63
CA ARG A 13 -3.99 -12.87 -35.41
C ARG A 13 -3.62 -14.16 -34.69
N ALA A 14 -2.44 -14.22 -34.06
CA ALA A 14 -1.97 -15.40 -33.33
C ALA A 14 -2.85 -15.70 -32.11
N ARG A 15 -3.26 -14.67 -31.36
CA ARG A 15 -4.11 -14.83 -30.18
C ARG A 15 -5.59 -15.14 -30.49
N GLY A 16 -6.06 -14.75 -31.68
CA GLY A 16 -7.38 -15.14 -32.18
C GLY A 16 -8.52 -14.72 -31.24
N ARG A 17 -9.17 -15.69 -30.58
CA ARG A 17 -10.34 -15.43 -29.72
C ARG A 17 -9.97 -14.88 -28.34
N SER A 18 -8.74 -15.08 -27.84
CA SER A 18 -8.37 -14.65 -26.47
C SER A 18 -8.28 -13.13 -26.32
N VAL A 19 -8.20 -12.39 -27.43
CA VAL A 19 -8.22 -10.91 -27.47
C VAL A 19 -9.60 -10.32 -27.74
N ARG A 20 -10.68 -11.13 -27.72
CA ARG A 20 -12.05 -10.63 -27.85
C ARG A 20 -12.43 -9.82 -26.60
N GLY A 21 -12.94 -8.62 -26.82
CA GLY A 21 -13.34 -7.71 -25.74
C GLY A 21 -12.30 -6.65 -25.37
N LEU A 22 -11.10 -6.70 -25.98
CA LEU A 22 -10.14 -5.61 -25.82
C LEU A 22 -10.67 -4.31 -26.41
N ARG A 23 -10.54 -3.22 -25.67
CA ARG A 23 -10.90 -1.88 -26.12
C ARG A 23 -9.85 -1.34 -27.07
N LEU A 24 -10.28 -0.71 -28.16
CA LEU A 24 -9.41 -0.08 -29.14
C LEU A 24 -9.81 1.39 -29.30
N ARG A 25 -8.83 2.28 -29.22
CA ARG A 25 -8.99 3.71 -29.49
C ARG A 25 -8.09 4.11 -30.65
N VAL A 26 -8.63 4.90 -31.57
CA VAL A 26 -7.85 5.54 -32.64
C VAL A 26 -7.65 6.99 -32.25
N TYR A 27 -6.40 7.43 -32.21
CA TYR A 27 -6.01 8.78 -31.81
C TYR A 27 -5.18 9.43 -32.93
N HIS A 28 -5.46 10.69 -33.24
CA HIS A 28 -4.77 11.44 -34.29
C HIS A 28 -4.09 12.66 -33.70
N LEU A 29 -2.78 12.78 -33.95
CA LEU A 29 -1.96 13.88 -33.49
C LEU A 29 -1.71 14.88 -34.61
N PRO A 30 -1.65 16.20 -34.36
CA PRO A 30 -2.01 16.93 -33.14
C PRO A 30 -3.45 17.49 -33.15
N LYS A 31 -4.23 17.30 -34.21
CA LYS A 31 -5.58 17.91 -34.36
C LYS A 31 -6.68 16.84 -34.31
N PRO A 32 -7.86 17.14 -33.72
CA PRO A 32 -9.00 16.22 -33.74
C PRO A 32 -9.51 15.95 -35.17
N ALA A 33 -10.22 14.84 -35.36
CA ALA A 33 -10.84 14.49 -36.63
C ALA A 33 -11.78 15.61 -37.14
N GLN A 34 -11.82 15.82 -38.46
CA GLN A 34 -12.67 16.85 -39.06
C GLN A 34 -14.14 16.43 -38.97
N ARG A 35 -15.00 17.32 -38.43
CA ARG A 35 -16.45 17.13 -38.46
C ARG A 35 -16.96 17.52 -39.85
N THR A 36 -17.57 16.57 -40.54
CA THR A 36 -18.23 16.75 -41.83
C THR A 36 -19.70 16.40 -41.67
N GLU A 37 -20.62 17.23 -42.16
CA GLU A 37 -22.04 16.87 -42.18
C GLU A 37 -22.36 16.03 -43.41
N GLN A 38 -23.00 14.88 -43.19
CA GLN A 38 -23.58 14.07 -44.27
C GLN A 38 -25.03 13.77 -43.90
N HIS A 39 -25.97 14.13 -44.78
CA HIS A 39 -27.42 13.96 -44.56
C HIS A 39 -27.92 14.54 -43.22
N GLY A 40 -27.46 15.74 -42.84
CA GLY A 40 -27.88 16.40 -41.60
C GLY A 40 -27.39 15.72 -40.31
N ARG A 41 -26.46 14.76 -40.40
CA ARG A 41 -25.79 14.17 -39.25
C ARG A 41 -24.31 14.54 -39.25
N PRO A 42 -23.76 15.01 -38.11
CA PRO A 42 -22.33 15.23 -37.99
C PRO A 42 -21.60 13.87 -38.03
N LEU A 43 -20.84 13.64 -39.08
CA LEU A 43 -19.93 12.52 -39.23
C LEU A 43 -18.50 12.99 -39.00
N LEU A 44 -17.77 12.30 -38.13
CA LEU A 44 -16.33 12.50 -38.01
C LEU A 44 -15.65 11.82 -39.21
N SER A 45 -15.11 12.61 -40.14
CA SER A 45 -14.29 12.07 -41.22
C SER A 45 -12.83 12.00 -40.79
N TYR A 46 -12.21 10.86 -41.08
CA TYR A 46 -10.83 10.57 -40.70
C TYR A 46 -10.02 10.11 -41.91
N ARG A 47 -8.87 10.75 -42.17
CA ARG A 47 -7.86 10.24 -43.09
C ARG A 47 -6.64 9.82 -42.29
N ALA A 48 -6.40 8.52 -42.22
CA ALA A 48 -5.25 7.98 -41.50
C ALA A 48 -3.94 8.33 -42.23
N ASP A 49 -3.00 8.96 -41.50
CA ASP A 49 -1.63 9.24 -41.92
C ASP A 49 -0.59 8.75 -40.88
N SER A 50 0.65 9.21 -40.98
CA SER A 50 1.75 8.88 -40.05
C SER A 50 1.51 9.34 -38.61
N TRP A 51 0.60 10.27 -38.35
CA TRP A 51 0.26 10.73 -37.01
C TRP A 51 -0.96 10.02 -36.41
N THR A 52 -1.46 8.99 -37.11
CA THR A 52 -2.49 8.08 -36.58
C THR A 52 -1.89 7.04 -35.65
N LEU A 53 -2.40 6.96 -34.43
CA LEU A 53 -2.08 5.93 -33.46
C LEU A 53 -3.29 5.04 -33.18
N VAL A 54 -3.07 3.73 -33.06
CA VAL A 54 -4.06 2.76 -32.57
C VAL A 54 -3.60 2.33 -31.20
N VAL A 55 -4.45 2.48 -30.19
CA VAL A 55 -4.11 2.23 -28.79
C VAL A 55 -5.07 1.19 -28.24
N ILE A 56 -4.53 0.06 -27.78
CA ILE A 56 -5.31 -1.08 -27.25
C ILE A 56 -5.35 -1.02 -25.73
N GLU A 57 -6.53 -1.07 -25.12
CA GLU A 57 -6.71 -0.86 -23.67
C GLU A 57 -6.03 0.44 -23.20
N PRO A 58 -6.44 1.61 -23.73
CA PRO A 58 -5.82 2.91 -23.39
C PRO A 58 -5.86 3.24 -21.90
N ASP A 59 -6.76 2.61 -21.14
CA ASP A 59 -6.91 2.82 -19.71
C ASP A 59 -5.91 2.00 -18.86
N THR A 60 -5.21 1.03 -19.46
CA THR A 60 -4.11 0.33 -18.80
C THR A 60 -2.84 1.16 -18.99
N LEU A 61 -2.48 1.95 -17.97
CA LEU A 61 -1.28 2.80 -18.02
C LEU A 61 -0.01 1.99 -17.70
N LEU A 62 0.78 1.68 -18.72
CA LEU A 62 2.10 1.06 -18.54
C LEU A 62 3.15 2.10 -18.20
N ASN A 63 4.12 1.78 -17.35
CA ASN A 63 5.26 2.66 -17.11
C ASN A 63 6.16 2.66 -18.35
N ILE A 64 6.77 3.81 -18.68
CA ILE A 64 7.77 3.87 -19.75
C ILE A 64 8.90 2.85 -19.52
N THR A 65 9.29 2.64 -18.27
CA THR A 65 10.32 1.67 -17.89
C THR A 65 9.95 0.23 -18.25
N ASP A 66 8.66 -0.09 -18.34
CA ASP A 66 8.17 -1.43 -18.74
C ASP A 66 8.51 -1.73 -20.21
N LEU A 67 8.68 -0.69 -21.03
CA LEU A 67 9.01 -0.83 -22.46
C LEU A 67 10.48 -1.19 -22.69
N LEU A 68 11.37 -0.95 -21.72
CA LEU A 68 12.84 -1.03 -21.87
C LEU A 68 13.33 -2.38 -22.42
N TYR A 69 12.75 -3.46 -21.90
CA TYR A 69 13.18 -4.83 -22.17
C TYR A 69 12.35 -5.52 -23.25
N ALA A 70 11.17 -4.97 -23.51
CA ALA A 70 10.20 -5.56 -24.40
C ALA A 70 10.67 -5.61 -25.87
N GLU A 71 11.58 -4.71 -26.26
CA GLU A 71 12.21 -4.74 -27.59
C GLU A 71 13.07 -6.01 -27.81
N TYR A 72 13.81 -6.42 -26.78
CA TYR A 72 14.63 -7.63 -26.84
C TYR A 72 13.72 -8.87 -26.84
N CYS A 73 12.84 -8.94 -25.83
CA CYS A 73 11.86 -9.99 -25.69
C CYS A 73 10.63 -9.45 -24.92
N PRO A 74 9.43 -9.38 -25.54
CA PRO A 74 8.23 -8.86 -24.87
C PRO A 74 7.81 -9.70 -23.66
N ARG A 75 8.23 -10.97 -23.57
CA ARG A 75 7.97 -11.85 -22.42
C ARG A 75 8.64 -11.34 -21.13
N GLN A 76 9.74 -10.60 -21.26
CA GLN A 76 10.46 -10.05 -20.11
C GLN A 76 9.59 -9.09 -19.30
N TYR A 77 8.58 -8.47 -19.89
CA TYR A 77 7.63 -7.63 -19.18
C TYR A 77 6.89 -8.37 -18.06
N LEU A 78 6.21 -9.48 -18.38
CA LEU A 78 5.50 -10.26 -17.36
C LEU A 78 6.46 -10.96 -16.39
N LEU A 79 7.62 -11.41 -16.89
CA LEU A 79 8.64 -12.01 -16.03
C LEU A 79 9.16 -11.02 -14.99
N GLN A 80 9.51 -9.78 -15.37
CA GLN A 80 10.02 -8.78 -14.43
C GLN A 80 8.99 -8.29 -13.43
N ARG A 81 7.68 -8.42 -13.72
CA ARG A 81 6.63 -8.17 -12.73
C ARG A 81 6.52 -9.30 -11.70
N LEU A 82 6.89 -10.52 -12.07
CA LEU A 82 6.86 -11.70 -11.20
C LEU A 82 8.15 -11.89 -10.40
N LEU A 83 9.28 -11.64 -11.05
CA LEU A 83 10.61 -11.81 -10.50
C LEU A 83 10.96 -10.57 -9.66
N PRO A 84 11.21 -10.74 -8.35
CA PRO A 84 11.67 -9.63 -7.54
C PRO A 84 13.05 -9.18 -8.01
N SER A 85 13.27 -7.86 -8.07
CA SER A 85 14.60 -7.32 -8.31
C SER A 85 15.34 -7.25 -6.98
N GLU A 86 16.50 -7.89 -6.88
CA GLU A 86 17.32 -7.76 -5.68
C GLU A 86 17.94 -6.36 -5.65
N ALA A 87 17.96 -5.74 -4.47
CA ALA A 87 18.68 -4.50 -4.28
C ALA A 87 20.18 -4.79 -4.51
N THR A 88 20.79 -4.13 -5.49
CA THR A 88 22.21 -4.27 -5.77
C THR A 88 22.96 -2.98 -5.49
N LEU A 89 24.27 -3.08 -5.29
CA LEU A 89 25.17 -1.94 -5.20
C LEU A 89 24.96 -0.94 -6.36
N GLU A 90 24.76 -1.42 -7.59
CA GLU A 90 24.51 -0.57 -8.75
C GLU A 90 23.19 0.19 -8.66
N THR A 91 22.13 -0.45 -8.16
CA THR A 91 20.83 0.22 -7.97
C THR A 91 20.89 1.27 -6.87
N LEU A 92 21.56 0.98 -5.75
CA LEU A 92 21.75 1.94 -4.65
C LEU A 92 22.63 3.12 -5.09
N ARG A 93 23.75 2.85 -5.77
CA ARG A 93 24.60 3.89 -6.39
C ARG A 93 23.79 4.76 -7.35
N GLY A 94 22.96 4.14 -8.20
CA GLY A 94 22.02 4.80 -9.08
C GLY A 94 21.14 5.82 -8.36
N THR A 95 20.41 5.34 -7.35
CA THR A 95 19.51 6.15 -6.53
C THR A 95 20.22 7.32 -5.87
N LEU A 96 21.39 7.10 -5.27
CA LEU A 96 22.16 8.15 -4.60
C LEU A 96 22.66 9.23 -5.57
N VAL A 97 23.20 8.83 -6.73
CA VAL A 97 23.67 9.78 -7.75
C VAL A 97 22.51 10.64 -8.27
N HIS A 98 21.35 10.03 -8.56
CA HIS A 98 20.16 10.77 -9.00
C HIS A 98 19.69 11.75 -7.92
N ALA A 99 19.64 11.34 -6.65
CA ALA A 99 19.23 12.20 -5.54
C ALA A 99 20.15 13.42 -5.40
N CYS A 100 21.48 13.22 -5.41
CA CYS A 100 22.44 14.31 -5.30
C CYS A 100 22.32 15.30 -6.47
N PHE A 101 22.23 14.78 -7.71
CA PHE A 101 22.14 15.62 -8.89
C PHE A 101 20.86 16.46 -8.95
N LYS A 102 19.73 15.90 -8.50
CA LYS A 102 18.47 16.64 -8.39
C LYS A 102 18.60 17.83 -7.43
N GLU A 103 19.20 17.62 -6.26
CA GLU A 103 19.40 18.71 -5.29
C GLU A 103 20.35 19.79 -5.80
N LEU A 104 21.38 19.44 -6.58
CA LEU A 104 22.24 20.43 -7.24
C LEU A 104 21.44 21.35 -8.17
N LEU A 105 20.56 20.78 -9.01
CA LEU A 105 19.77 21.56 -9.96
C LEU A 105 18.70 22.40 -9.26
N LYS A 106 18.07 21.89 -8.20
CA LYS A 106 17.14 22.67 -7.36
C LYS A 106 17.85 23.84 -6.66
N ALA A 107 19.06 23.62 -6.15
CA ALA A 107 19.85 24.68 -5.54
C ALA A 107 20.21 25.77 -6.55
N HIS A 108 20.51 25.39 -7.80
CA HIS A 108 20.74 26.35 -8.87
C HIS A 108 19.49 27.19 -9.18
N ASP A 109 18.33 26.54 -9.36
CA ASP A 109 17.04 27.20 -9.63
C ASP A 109 16.67 28.23 -8.56
N ARG A 110 16.98 27.92 -7.29
CA ARG A 110 16.78 28.82 -6.14
C ARG A 110 17.80 29.96 -6.05
N GLY A 111 18.75 30.04 -6.97
CA GLY A 111 19.83 31.03 -6.94
C GLY A 111 20.84 30.81 -5.80
N ALA A 112 20.90 29.60 -5.22
CA ALA A 112 21.75 29.30 -4.07
C ALA A 112 23.22 29.00 -4.45
N LEU A 113 23.53 28.90 -5.74
CA LEU A 113 24.88 28.69 -6.25
C LEU A 113 25.41 30.00 -6.86
N THR A 114 26.62 30.39 -6.47
CA THR A 114 27.30 31.56 -7.06
C THR A 114 28.16 31.16 -8.25
N GLU A 115 28.78 32.13 -8.93
CA GLU A 115 29.64 31.84 -10.09
C GLU A 115 30.99 31.16 -9.73
N GLU A 116 31.32 30.96 -8.45
CA GLU A 116 32.58 30.36 -8.03
C GLU A 116 32.72 28.89 -8.44
N ARG A 117 33.88 28.53 -9.00
CA ARG A 117 34.21 27.15 -9.41
C ARG A 117 34.29 26.23 -8.19
N GLY A 118 33.62 25.08 -8.27
CA GLY A 118 33.74 23.99 -7.29
C GLY A 118 32.63 23.96 -6.24
N GLN A 119 31.76 24.98 -6.19
CA GLN A 119 30.59 24.98 -5.32
C GLN A 119 29.63 23.82 -5.63
N ALA A 120 29.46 23.49 -6.91
CA ALA A 120 28.61 22.37 -7.34
C ALA A 120 29.07 21.03 -6.76
N LEU A 121 30.37 20.73 -6.82
CA LEU A 121 30.93 19.48 -6.27
C LEU A 121 30.84 19.44 -4.74
N ALA A 122 31.09 20.57 -4.07
CA ALA A 122 30.97 20.67 -2.62
C ALA A 122 29.54 20.36 -2.15
N LEU A 123 28.54 20.93 -2.83
CA LEU A 123 27.12 20.64 -2.57
C LEU A 123 26.80 19.17 -2.81
N LEU A 124 27.21 18.58 -3.94
CA LEU A 124 26.97 17.17 -4.23
C LEU A 124 27.57 16.23 -3.16
N ARG A 125 28.78 16.51 -2.68
CA ARG A 125 29.43 15.73 -1.61
C ARG A 125 28.69 15.89 -0.27
N GLN A 126 28.21 17.08 0.05
CA GLN A 126 27.38 17.30 1.24
C GLN A 126 26.07 16.50 1.16
N GLN A 127 25.40 16.52 0.01
CA GLN A 127 24.17 15.77 -0.22
C GLN A 127 24.40 14.25 -0.17
N LEU A 128 25.54 13.78 -0.69
CA LEU A 128 25.90 12.37 -0.60
C LEU A 128 26.01 11.89 0.85
N ARG A 129 26.69 12.66 1.72
CA ARG A 129 26.81 12.32 3.14
C ARG A 129 25.44 12.19 3.81
N GLN A 130 24.54 13.13 3.57
CA GLN A 130 23.16 13.07 4.08
C GLN A 130 22.40 11.87 3.52
N ALA A 131 22.59 11.55 2.23
CA ALA A 131 21.91 10.43 1.59
C ALA A 131 22.43 9.07 2.09
N LEU A 132 23.74 8.92 2.37
CA LEU A 132 24.31 7.72 2.97
C LEU A 132 23.73 7.47 4.38
N GLU A 133 23.60 8.53 5.17
CA GLU A 133 22.98 8.50 6.50
C GLU A 133 21.51 8.02 6.44
N ARG A 134 20.74 8.53 5.48
CA ARG A 134 19.33 8.13 5.29
C ARG A 134 19.18 6.67 4.84
N ASN A 135 20.18 6.12 4.14
CA ASN A 135 20.15 4.76 3.58
C ASN A 135 20.98 3.73 4.39
N ARG A 136 21.33 4.05 5.64
CA ARG A 136 22.11 3.17 6.54
C ARG A 136 21.58 1.75 6.68
N LEU A 137 20.26 1.57 6.76
CA LEU A 137 19.64 0.24 6.81
C LEU A 137 19.94 -0.56 5.55
N GLU A 138 19.82 0.07 4.38
CA GLU A 138 20.05 -0.60 3.09
C GLU A 138 21.52 -0.97 2.93
N LEU A 139 22.43 -0.07 3.32
CA LEU A 139 23.87 -0.37 3.43
C LEU A 139 24.14 -1.57 4.34
N ALA A 140 23.50 -1.61 5.51
CA ALA A 140 23.65 -2.72 6.45
C ALA A 140 23.10 -4.02 5.90
N LEU A 141 21.95 -4.01 5.22
CA LEU A 141 21.38 -5.20 4.61
C LEU A 141 22.24 -5.73 3.46
N LEU A 142 22.83 -4.84 2.64
CA LEU A 142 23.70 -5.20 1.52
C LEU A 142 25.16 -5.51 1.91
N ASN A 143 25.51 -5.36 3.19
CA ASN A 143 26.89 -5.52 3.69
C ASN A 143 27.91 -4.56 3.03
N ILE A 144 27.47 -3.33 2.72
CA ILE A 144 28.32 -2.33 2.06
C ILE A 144 28.73 -1.25 3.07
N GLY A 145 30.03 -0.99 3.19
CA GLY A 145 30.54 0.12 4.01
C GLY A 145 30.20 1.48 3.39
N ALA A 146 29.84 2.46 4.21
CA ALA A 146 29.53 3.82 3.72
C ALA A 146 30.71 4.43 2.94
N GLU A 147 31.95 4.21 3.40
CA GLU A 147 33.18 4.68 2.74
C GLU A 147 33.39 4.04 1.36
N GLN A 148 33.10 2.73 1.23
CA GLN A 148 33.18 2.03 -0.05
C GLN A 148 32.19 2.62 -1.05
N LEU A 149 30.93 2.83 -0.63
CA LEU A 149 29.92 3.41 -1.51
C LEU A 149 30.22 4.87 -1.85
N GLU A 150 30.75 5.64 -0.90
CA GLU A 150 31.21 7.01 -1.16
C GLU A 150 32.30 7.03 -2.23
N ALA A 151 33.30 6.14 -2.14
CA ALA A 151 34.36 6.02 -3.13
C ALA A 151 33.84 5.63 -4.53
N GLU A 152 32.78 4.80 -4.60
CA GLU A 152 32.14 4.43 -5.87
C GLU A 152 31.27 5.54 -6.46
N VAL A 153 30.59 6.34 -5.62
CA VAL A 153 29.70 7.41 -6.06
C VAL A 153 30.48 8.67 -6.44
N ALA A 154 31.59 8.97 -5.77
CA ALA A 154 32.35 10.20 -5.94
C ALA A 154 32.74 10.51 -7.40
N PRO A 155 33.26 9.56 -8.22
CA PRO A 155 33.60 9.83 -9.62
C PRO A 155 32.40 10.28 -10.47
N HIS A 156 31.21 9.73 -10.19
CA HIS A 156 29.98 10.13 -10.86
C HIS A 156 29.58 11.56 -10.51
N LEU A 157 29.73 11.95 -9.24
CA LEU A 157 29.42 13.31 -8.79
C LEU A 157 30.40 14.33 -9.35
N GLU A 158 31.68 14.00 -9.46
CA GLU A 158 32.69 14.84 -10.11
C GLU A 158 32.38 15.04 -11.60
N SER A 159 32.06 13.95 -12.30
CA SER A 159 31.65 13.95 -13.71
C SER A 159 30.42 14.85 -13.96
N LEU A 160 29.42 14.78 -13.07
CA LEU A 160 28.21 15.59 -13.13
C LEU A 160 28.46 17.05 -12.76
N ALA A 161 29.29 17.33 -11.75
CA ALA A 161 29.66 18.69 -11.36
C ALA A 161 30.39 19.40 -12.50
N ASN A 162 31.35 18.73 -13.15
CA ASN A 162 32.10 19.29 -14.26
C ASN A 162 31.19 19.58 -15.46
N TRP A 163 30.31 18.63 -15.82
CA TRP A 163 29.32 18.85 -16.86
C TRP A 163 28.39 20.04 -16.53
N PHE A 164 27.90 20.10 -15.29
CA PHE A 164 27.04 21.19 -14.83
C PHE A 164 27.76 22.54 -14.93
N GLU A 165 28.99 22.68 -14.43
CA GLU A 165 29.74 23.95 -14.46
C GLU A 165 30.05 24.42 -15.89
N GLN A 166 30.30 23.50 -16.82
CA GLN A 166 30.51 23.84 -18.23
C GLN A 166 29.21 24.26 -18.92
N GLN A 167 28.12 23.57 -18.60
CA GLN A 167 26.85 23.79 -19.25
C GLN A 167 26.00 24.83 -18.52
N ARG A 168 26.29 25.27 -17.28
CA ARG A 168 25.36 26.11 -16.50
C ARG A 168 25.02 27.45 -17.15
N SER A 169 25.83 27.95 -18.09
CA SER A 169 25.47 29.14 -18.87
C SER A 169 24.57 28.79 -20.07
N THR A 170 24.77 27.63 -20.70
CA THR A 170 24.10 27.18 -21.93
C THR A 170 22.96 26.17 -21.71
N LEU A 171 22.86 25.63 -20.50
CA LEU A 171 21.77 24.80 -19.99
C LEU A 171 20.46 25.58 -20.11
N TRP A 172 20.56 26.88 -19.86
CA TRP A 172 19.45 27.83 -19.78
C TRP A 172 19.29 28.68 -21.05
N ASP A 173 20.34 28.84 -21.86
CA ASP A 173 20.25 29.52 -23.16
C ASP A 173 19.82 28.54 -24.26
N VAL A 174 18.56 28.63 -24.68
CA VAL A 174 18.13 28.01 -25.94
C VAL A 174 18.52 28.94 -27.09
N PRO A 175 19.34 28.51 -28.07
CA PRO A 175 19.59 29.32 -29.26
C PRO A 175 18.25 29.69 -29.89
N LEU A 176 17.99 30.99 -30.03
CA LEU A 176 16.86 31.47 -30.82
C LEU A 176 17.01 30.89 -32.24
N PRO A 177 15.95 30.31 -32.84
CA PRO A 177 15.97 30.07 -34.28
C PRO A 177 16.25 31.42 -34.94
N ALA A 178 17.21 31.43 -35.86
CA ALA A 178 17.69 32.64 -36.50
C ALA A 178 16.53 33.46 -37.08
N GLU A 179 16.51 34.72 -36.66
CA GLU A 179 15.84 35.91 -37.20
C GLU A 179 14.33 35.89 -37.45
N GLY A 180 13.65 36.75 -36.68
CA GLY A 180 12.49 37.49 -37.19
C GLY A 180 11.26 37.48 -36.30
N THR A 181 11.28 38.21 -35.17
CA THR A 181 10.23 39.13 -34.70
C THR A 181 10.52 39.54 -33.26
N ALA A 182 10.78 40.83 -33.05
CA ALA A 182 10.90 41.43 -31.73
C ALA A 182 9.51 41.68 -31.15
N GLY A 183 9.27 41.26 -29.91
CA GLY A 183 8.03 41.57 -29.20
C GLY A 183 8.00 40.99 -27.78
N SER A 184 7.80 41.91 -26.81
CA SER A 184 7.44 41.76 -25.40
C SER A 184 8.45 41.17 -24.40
N GLU A 185 8.74 42.00 -23.39
CA GLU A 185 9.22 41.62 -22.05
C GLU A 185 8.27 40.60 -21.42
N GLU A 186 8.54 39.31 -21.61
CA GLU A 186 7.93 38.24 -20.84
C GLU A 186 8.75 38.01 -19.56
N SER A 187 8.09 38.12 -18.41
CA SER A 187 8.54 37.55 -17.14
C SER A 187 9.18 36.19 -17.39
N SER A 188 10.47 36.05 -17.05
CA SER A 188 11.22 34.81 -17.21
C SER A 188 10.74 33.77 -16.19
N ASP A 189 9.59 33.14 -16.43
CA ASP A 189 9.13 31.97 -15.68
C ASP A 189 9.99 30.78 -16.12
N HIS A 190 11.16 30.67 -15.50
CA HIS A 190 12.01 29.49 -15.57
C HIS A 190 11.50 28.51 -14.51
N LEU A 191 11.23 27.27 -14.92
CA LEU A 191 10.71 26.25 -14.02
C LEU A 191 11.52 24.96 -14.16
N VAL A 192 12.29 24.62 -13.12
CA VAL A 192 12.84 23.27 -12.91
C VAL A 192 11.83 22.42 -12.17
N ARG A 193 11.57 21.23 -12.70
CA ARG A 193 10.84 20.18 -11.98
C ARG A 193 11.68 18.91 -12.02
N ALA A 194 11.97 18.34 -10.85
CA ALA A 194 12.54 17.00 -10.77
C ALA A 194 11.40 15.99 -10.59
N GLU A 195 11.65 14.72 -10.92
CA GLU A 195 10.67 13.65 -10.69
C GLU A 195 9.26 13.93 -11.23
N THR A 196 9.15 14.64 -12.36
CA THR A 196 7.87 15.05 -12.91
C THR A 196 7.06 13.83 -13.30
N PHE A 197 5.94 13.62 -12.61
CA PHE A 197 5.03 12.53 -12.91
C PHE A 197 4.09 12.91 -14.06
N LEU A 198 4.06 12.09 -15.09
CA LEU A 198 3.31 12.32 -16.32
C LEU A 198 2.36 11.15 -16.59
N LEU A 199 1.12 11.48 -16.96
CA LEU A 199 0.06 10.55 -17.34
C LEU A 199 -0.39 10.85 -18.78
N ALA A 200 -0.52 9.82 -19.61
CA ALA A 200 -1.05 9.92 -20.96
C ALA A 200 -2.03 8.77 -21.26
N PRO A 201 -3.28 8.86 -20.78
CA PRO A 201 -4.33 7.89 -21.11
C PRO A 201 -4.65 7.80 -22.60
N GLU A 202 -4.32 8.83 -23.38
CA GLU A 202 -4.41 8.80 -24.84
C GLU A 202 -3.53 7.70 -25.44
N LEU A 203 -2.36 7.44 -24.86
CA LEU A 203 -1.42 6.38 -25.26
C LEU A 203 -1.45 5.17 -24.33
N GLY A 204 -2.12 5.27 -23.19
CA GLY A 204 -2.05 4.32 -22.10
C GLY A 204 -0.63 4.14 -21.55
N LEU A 205 0.05 5.26 -21.32
CA LEU A 205 1.39 5.32 -20.74
C LEU A 205 1.42 6.26 -19.54
N LYS A 206 2.32 5.95 -18.60
CA LYS A 206 2.70 6.82 -17.48
C LYS A 206 4.21 6.78 -17.30
N GLY A 207 4.76 7.76 -16.59
CA GLY A 207 6.18 7.74 -16.26
C GLY A 207 6.56 8.90 -15.36
N ARG A 208 7.68 8.71 -14.68
CA ARG A 208 8.34 9.76 -13.90
C ARG A 208 9.59 10.16 -14.66
N LEU A 209 9.66 11.41 -15.08
CA LEU A 209 10.82 11.98 -15.75
C LEU A 209 11.79 12.50 -14.69
N ASP A 210 13.09 12.22 -14.83
CA ASP A 210 14.08 12.69 -13.86
C ASP A 210 14.04 14.21 -13.71
N LEU A 211 14.08 14.94 -14.83
CA LEU A 211 14.06 16.39 -14.87
C LEU A 211 13.31 16.91 -16.10
N LEU A 212 12.39 17.85 -15.84
CA LEU A 212 11.71 18.65 -16.84
C LEU A 212 12.07 20.12 -16.61
N TRP A 213 12.52 20.78 -17.67
CA TRP A 213 12.78 22.21 -17.69
C TRP A 213 11.81 22.90 -18.64
N GLN A 214 11.23 24.01 -18.20
CA GLN A 214 10.43 24.89 -19.04
C GLN A 214 10.91 26.35 -18.94
N GLN A 215 11.05 26.99 -20.11
CA GLN A 215 11.34 28.42 -20.26
C GLN A 215 10.43 28.98 -21.34
N GLY A 216 9.45 29.80 -20.95
CA GLY A 216 8.37 30.24 -21.82
C GLY A 216 7.64 29.04 -22.46
N GLU A 217 7.58 29.02 -23.79
CA GLU A 217 6.99 27.93 -24.57
C GLU A 217 7.93 26.73 -24.81
N ARG A 218 9.21 26.80 -24.40
CA ARG A 218 10.19 25.77 -24.74
C ARG A 218 10.42 24.80 -23.59
N ARG A 219 10.45 23.50 -23.90
CA ARG A 219 10.66 22.41 -22.94
C ARG A 219 11.94 21.64 -23.23
N ARG A 220 12.71 21.32 -22.20
CA ARG A 220 13.79 20.34 -22.26
C ARG A 220 13.54 19.22 -21.26
N LEU A 221 13.88 18.01 -21.66
CA LEU A 221 13.81 16.85 -20.78
C LEU A 221 15.20 16.24 -20.63
N LEU A 222 15.52 15.82 -19.42
CA LEU A 222 16.80 15.18 -19.11
C LEU A 222 16.53 13.86 -18.40
N GLU A 223 17.14 12.79 -18.90
CA GLU A 223 17.17 11.47 -18.29
C GLU A 223 18.62 11.16 -17.89
N LEU A 224 18.84 10.81 -16.63
CA LEU A 224 20.17 10.49 -16.11
C LEU A 224 20.38 8.96 -16.08
N LYS A 225 21.61 8.52 -16.38
CA LYS A 225 22.06 7.13 -16.22
C LYS A 225 23.43 7.09 -15.57
N THR A 226 23.60 6.22 -14.58
CA THR A 226 24.87 6.05 -13.87
C THR A 226 25.88 5.15 -14.58
N GLY A 227 25.48 4.44 -15.65
CA GLY A 227 26.41 3.68 -16.49
C GLY A 227 27.17 4.54 -17.49
N GLY A 228 27.98 3.89 -18.34
CA GLY A 228 28.60 4.50 -19.52
C GLY A 228 27.86 4.17 -20.83
N ALA A 229 27.99 5.04 -21.84
CA ALA A 229 27.55 4.75 -23.20
C ALA A 229 28.41 3.65 -23.86
N SER A 230 27.87 2.99 -24.88
CA SER A 230 28.60 1.98 -25.65
C SER A 230 29.08 2.58 -26.97
N GLY A 231 30.14 3.39 -26.91
CA GLY A 231 30.70 4.09 -28.07
C GLY A 231 30.05 5.46 -28.33
N PRO A 232 30.00 5.94 -29.59
CA PRO A 232 29.54 7.30 -29.93
C PRO A 232 28.02 7.48 -29.88
N LEU A 233 27.28 6.41 -29.57
CA LEU A 233 25.83 6.42 -29.53
C LEU A 233 25.32 5.95 -28.15
N PRO A 234 24.21 6.52 -27.67
CA PRO A 234 23.61 6.08 -26.43
C PRO A 234 23.05 4.65 -26.57
N ARG A 235 23.02 3.91 -25.46
CA ARG A 235 22.46 2.55 -25.44
C ARG A 235 21.01 2.57 -25.91
N ARG A 236 20.65 1.57 -26.73
CA ARG A 236 19.36 1.53 -27.43
C ARG A 236 18.16 1.50 -26.48
N ASN A 237 18.22 0.71 -25.41
CA ASN A 237 17.18 0.66 -24.38
C ASN A 237 16.99 2.01 -23.66
N HIS A 238 18.07 2.75 -23.38
CA HIS A 238 17.95 4.07 -22.76
C HIS A 238 17.32 5.09 -23.71
N ARG A 239 17.63 5.03 -25.02
CA ARG A 239 16.95 5.86 -26.02
C ARG A 239 15.44 5.63 -26.03
N TRP A 240 15.01 4.38 -25.90
CA TRP A 240 13.59 4.03 -25.84
C TRP A 240 12.84 4.69 -24.69
N GLN A 241 13.46 4.76 -23.52
CA GLN A 241 12.90 5.48 -22.38
C GLN A 241 12.63 6.94 -22.72
N VAL A 242 13.63 7.58 -23.34
CA VAL A 242 13.55 8.98 -23.78
C VAL A 242 12.48 9.19 -24.86
N HIS A 243 12.36 8.28 -25.83
CA HIS A 243 11.27 8.30 -26.81
C HIS A 243 9.89 8.12 -26.16
N GLY A 244 9.79 7.32 -25.09
CA GLY A 244 8.59 7.21 -24.27
C GLY A 244 8.20 8.53 -23.59
N TYR A 245 9.17 9.25 -22.99
CA TYR A 245 8.91 10.56 -22.38
C TYR A 245 8.48 11.60 -23.42
N HIS A 246 9.12 11.60 -24.60
CA HIS A 246 8.66 12.39 -25.74
C HIS A 246 7.21 12.10 -26.10
N ALA A 247 6.81 10.83 -26.11
CA ALA A 247 5.45 10.42 -26.41
C ALA A 247 4.44 10.96 -25.37
N LEU A 248 4.77 10.90 -24.07
CA LEU A 248 3.94 11.48 -23.01
C LEU A 248 3.71 12.99 -23.19
N LEU A 249 4.78 13.74 -23.50
CA LEU A 249 4.69 15.19 -23.70
C LEU A 249 3.93 15.57 -24.96
N THR A 250 4.02 14.75 -26.02
CA THR A 250 3.39 15.03 -27.32
C THR A 250 1.86 15.02 -27.26
N VAL A 251 1.27 14.22 -26.37
CA VAL A 251 -0.19 14.02 -26.32
C VAL A 251 -0.92 14.89 -25.28
N ARG A 252 -0.21 15.72 -24.51
CA ARG A 252 -0.88 16.62 -23.54
C ARG A 252 -1.69 17.69 -24.27
N ARG A 253 -2.93 17.94 -23.81
CA ARG A 253 -3.94 18.73 -24.55
C ARG A 253 -3.60 20.22 -24.68
N GLN A 254 -2.68 20.73 -23.86
CA GLN A 254 -2.16 22.09 -23.94
C GLN A 254 -0.83 22.22 -24.72
N ALA A 255 -0.43 21.20 -25.49
CA ALA A 255 0.77 21.26 -26.32
C ALA A 255 0.60 22.23 -27.51
N ARG A 256 0.63 23.54 -27.24
CA ARG A 256 0.97 24.55 -28.25
C ARG A 256 2.45 24.47 -28.67
N THR A 257 3.24 23.56 -28.09
CA THR A 257 4.70 23.55 -28.20
C THR A 257 5.18 22.24 -28.80
N GLN A 258 5.46 22.28 -30.10
CA GLN A 258 6.14 21.19 -30.80
C GLN A 258 7.62 21.17 -30.40
N LYS A 259 8.11 19.99 -30.01
CA LYS A 259 9.54 19.58 -29.89
C LYS A 259 10.22 20.00 -28.59
N ALA A 260 9.98 19.23 -27.51
CA ALA A 260 10.92 19.24 -26.39
C ALA A 260 12.29 18.73 -26.88
N LEU A 261 13.38 19.33 -26.41
CA LEU A 261 14.74 18.81 -26.64
C LEU A 261 15.08 17.82 -25.53
N ALA A 262 15.34 16.57 -25.91
CA ALA A 262 15.70 15.54 -24.94
C ALA A 262 17.19 15.31 -24.86
N THR A 263 17.70 15.21 -23.65
CA THR A 263 19.09 14.89 -23.36
C THR A 263 19.16 13.64 -22.51
N LEU A 264 19.96 12.68 -22.94
CA LEU A 264 20.33 11.51 -22.15
C LEU A 264 21.73 11.71 -21.61
N LEU A 265 21.88 11.74 -20.29
CA LEU A 265 23.13 12.06 -19.60
C LEU A 265 23.71 10.81 -18.94
N TYR A 266 25.00 10.53 -19.16
CA TYR A 266 25.72 9.41 -18.56
C TYR A 266 26.80 9.90 -17.61
N SER A 267 26.65 9.64 -16.31
CA SER A 267 27.64 10.03 -15.30
C SER A 267 28.81 9.06 -15.15
N GLY A 268 28.74 7.87 -15.77
CA GLY A 268 29.79 6.84 -15.65
C GLY A 268 31.07 7.11 -16.46
N THR A 269 31.21 8.29 -17.07
CA THR A 269 32.40 8.66 -17.84
C THR A 269 33.34 9.48 -16.95
N PRO A 270 34.60 9.06 -16.75
CA PRO A 270 35.57 9.82 -15.95
C PRO A 270 35.78 11.24 -16.51
N GLY A 271 35.92 12.22 -15.62
CA GLY A 271 36.17 13.61 -15.97
C GLY A 271 34.89 14.41 -16.26
N GLU A 272 34.10 13.99 -17.24
CA GLU A 272 32.88 14.73 -17.64
C GLU A 272 31.76 13.80 -18.11
N ALA A 273 30.52 14.12 -17.72
CA ALA A 273 29.36 13.33 -18.07
C ALA A 273 29.02 13.46 -19.57
N GLN A 274 28.72 12.34 -20.23
CA GLN A 274 28.40 12.34 -21.66
C GLN A 274 26.93 12.65 -21.89
N ALA A 275 26.65 13.71 -22.64
CA ALA A 275 25.29 14.12 -23.00
C ALA A 275 24.97 13.78 -24.47
N PHE A 276 23.82 13.15 -24.70
CA PHE A 276 23.33 12.83 -26.04
C PHE A 276 21.97 13.45 -26.30
N GLY A 277 21.87 14.28 -27.34
CA GLY A 277 20.59 14.80 -27.83
C GLY A 277 19.78 13.71 -28.53
N ILE A 278 18.55 13.49 -28.09
CA ILE A 278 17.63 12.52 -28.68
C ILE A 278 16.50 13.27 -29.41
N PRO A 279 16.54 13.34 -30.76
CA PRO A 279 15.51 14.04 -31.52
C PRO A 279 14.18 13.30 -31.43
N PHE A 280 13.08 14.05 -31.53
CA PHE A 280 11.76 13.48 -31.70
C PHE A 280 11.53 13.08 -33.16
N SER A 281 10.94 11.90 -33.39
CA SER A 281 10.37 11.52 -34.68
C SER A 281 9.02 10.81 -34.54
N VAL A 282 8.14 11.04 -35.51
CA VAL A 282 6.82 10.37 -35.57
C VAL A 282 6.96 8.85 -35.67
N ARG A 283 8.01 8.37 -36.35
CA ARG A 283 8.28 6.94 -36.49
C ARG A 283 8.60 6.30 -35.14
N GLU A 284 9.44 6.94 -34.31
CA GLU A 284 9.75 6.44 -32.98
C GLU A 284 8.50 6.44 -32.08
N LEU A 285 7.66 7.49 -32.17
CA LEU A 285 6.35 7.52 -31.49
C LEU A 285 5.45 6.34 -31.87
N GLN A 286 5.35 6.01 -33.16
CA GLN A 286 4.58 4.86 -33.62
C GLN A 286 5.17 3.53 -33.10
N GLN A 287 6.49 3.41 -33.05
CA GLN A 287 7.15 2.21 -32.54
C GLN A 287 6.97 2.05 -31.02
N VAL A 288 7.01 3.16 -30.25
CA VAL A 288 6.67 3.18 -28.81
C VAL A 288 5.25 2.66 -28.62
N ASN A 289 4.31 3.17 -29.42
CA ASN A 289 2.91 2.76 -29.33
C ASN A 289 2.68 1.29 -29.74
N GLU A 290 3.33 0.80 -30.81
CA GLU A 290 3.24 -0.61 -31.20
C GLU A 290 3.75 -1.52 -30.07
N GLN A 291 4.91 -1.20 -29.50
CA GLN A 291 5.51 -1.98 -28.41
C GLN A 291 4.62 -1.96 -27.16
N ARG A 292 4.10 -0.79 -26.80
CA ARG A 292 3.15 -0.60 -25.71
C ARG A 292 1.90 -1.45 -25.89
N ASN A 293 1.34 -1.53 -27.11
CA ASN A 293 0.15 -2.35 -27.36
C ASN A 293 0.41 -3.84 -27.16
N LEU A 294 1.58 -4.35 -27.57
CA LEU A 294 1.95 -5.75 -27.34
C LEU A 294 2.01 -6.07 -25.84
N LEU A 295 2.57 -5.16 -25.05
CA LEU A 295 2.61 -5.31 -23.60
C LEU A 295 1.24 -5.16 -22.95
N ALA A 296 0.41 -4.21 -23.41
CA ALA A 296 -0.93 -4.02 -22.88
C ALA A 296 -1.81 -5.25 -23.09
N ILE A 297 -1.71 -5.91 -24.26
CA ILE A 297 -2.37 -7.19 -24.49
C ILE A 297 -1.87 -8.24 -23.49
N SER A 298 -0.54 -8.37 -23.32
CA SER A 298 0.04 -9.35 -22.41
C SER A 298 -0.33 -9.11 -20.94
N HIS A 299 -0.38 -7.84 -20.54
CA HIS A 299 -0.79 -7.39 -19.21
C HIS A 299 -2.23 -7.78 -18.92
N VAL A 300 -3.14 -7.51 -19.85
CA VAL A 300 -4.58 -7.70 -19.67
C VAL A 300 -4.97 -9.16 -19.70
N THR A 301 -4.30 -9.98 -20.51
CA THR A 301 -4.58 -11.43 -20.57
C THR A 301 -3.77 -12.23 -19.55
N GLY A 302 -2.70 -11.67 -18.98
CA GLY A 302 -1.74 -12.41 -18.15
C GLY A 302 -0.89 -13.43 -18.93
N GLU A 303 -0.90 -13.36 -20.27
CA GLU A 303 -0.22 -14.29 -21.18
C GLU A 303 0.81 -13.54 -22.04
N PRO A 304 2.06 -14.02 -22.13
CA PRO A 304 3.10 -13.34 -22.88
C PRO A 304 2.95 -13.57 -24.40
N CYS A 305 3.60 -12.74 -25.20
CA CYS A 305 3.76 -13.02 -26.63
C CYS A 305 4.60 -14.31 -26.87
N ALA A 306 4.52 -14.81 -28.10
CA ALA A 306 5.34 -15.92 -28.58
C ALA A 306 6.86 -15.62 -28.39
N PRO A 307 7.69 -16.64 -28.12
CA PRO A 307 9.12 -16.46 -27.91
C PRO A 307 9.81 -15.91 -29.17
N PRO A 308 10.81 -15.02 -29.04
CA PRO A 308 11.40 -14.29 -30.17
C PRO A 308 12.41 -15.13 -31.00
N GLY A 309 12.38 -16.46 -30.88
CA GLY A 309 13.23 -17.42 -31.57
C GLY A 309 14.51 -17.85 -30.81
N PRO A 310 15.18 -18.92 -31.26
CA PRO A 310 16.23 -19.59 -30.50
C PRO A 310 17.53 -18.80 -30.34
N ALA A 311 17.91 -17.99 -31.32
CA ALA A 311 19.11 -17.16 -31.23
C ALA A 311 19.01 -16.11 -30.11
N ARG A 312 17.81 -15.56 -29.87
CA ARG A 312 17.56 -14.62 -28.77
C ARG A 312 17.38 -15.36 -27.45
N CYS A 313 16.56 -16.42 -27.40
CA CYS A 313 16.32 -17.15 -26.16
C CYS A 313 17.62 -17.71 -25.54
N ARG A 314 18.56 -18.23 -26.34
CA ARG A 314 19.86 -18.73 -25.85
C ARG A 314 20.76 -17.67 -25.20
N LYS A 315 20.55 -16.39 -25.52
CA LYS A 315 21.32 -15.26 -24.97
C LYS A 315 20.52 -14.49 -23.91
N CYS A 316 19.32 -14.96 -23.56
CA CYS A 316 18.46 -14.30 -22.61
C CYS A 316 18.95 -14.60 -21.20
N ALA A 317 19.24 -13.56 -20.41
CA ALA A 317 19.62 -13.72 -19.00
C ALA A 317 18.51 -14.37 -18.15
N LEU A 318 17.24 -14.25 -18.57
CA LEU A 318 16.07 -14.78 -17.87
C LEU A 318 15.59 -16.14 -18.44
N LEU A 319 16.47 -16.91 -19.08
CA LEU A 319 16.06 -18.15 -19.78
C LEU A 319 15.48 -19.19 -18.82
N GLU A 320 16.14 -19.41 -17.67
CA GLU A 320 15.73 -20.44 -16.70
C GLU A 320 14.43 -20.07 -15.99
N GLU A 321 14.30 -18.80 -15.58
CA GLU A 321 13.08 -18.26 -15.00
C GLU A 321 11.96 -18.29 -16.04
N CYS A 322 12.24 -17.94 -17.30
CA CYS A 322 11.25 -18.06 -18.36
C CYS A 322 10.78 -19.50 -18.56
N ARG A 323 11.68 -20.50 -18.51
CA ARG A 323 11.29 -21.92 -18.58
C ARG A 323 10.40 -22.32 -17.42
N LEU A 324 10.79 -21.98 -16.19
CA LEU A 324 10.03 -22.31 -14.98
C LEU A 324 8.65 -21.67 -14.99
N VAL A 325 8.54 -20.36 -15.25
CA VAL A 325 7.24 -19.67 -15.32
C VAL A 325 6.39 -20.21 -16.46
N SER A 326 6.99 -20.57 -17.60
CA SER A 326 6.25 -21.19 -18.71
C SER A 326 5.64 -22.52 -18.30
N TRP A 327 6.34 -23.33 -17.51
CA TRP A 327 5.78 -24.56 -16.96
C TRP A 327 4.67 -24.26 -15.92
N LEU A 328 4.93 -23.36 -14.96
CA LEU A 328 3.99 -23.00 -13.90
C LEU A 328 2.66 -22.48 -14.45
N LEU A 329 2.71 -21.63 -15.47
CA LEU A 329 1.55 -20.94 -16.04
C LEU A 329 1.10 -21.51 -17.40
N ALA A 330 1.68 -22.62 -17.82
CA ALA A 330 1.43 -23.25 -19.12
C ALA A 330 1.61 -22.29 -20.32
N TRP A 331 2.57 -21.36 -20.25
CA TRP A 331 2.94 -20.54 -21.39
C TRP A 331 3.69 -21.38 -22.43
N GLU A 332 3.68 -20.91 -23.69
CA GLU A 332 4.56 -21.47 -24.71
C GLU A 332 6.03 -21.41 -24.22
N PRO A 333 6.78 -22.54 -24.23
CA PRO A 333 8.14 -22.58 -23.73
C PRO A 333 9.08 -21.73 -24.59
N PRO A 334 10.21 -21.25 -24.05
CA PRO A 334 11.19 -20.51 -24.84
C PRO A 334 11.71 -21.37 -25.99
N ALA A 335 11.81 -20.78 -27.19
CA ALA A 335 12.30 -21.48 -28.37
C ALA A 335 13.78 -21.85 -28.17
N LEU A 336 14.09 -23.14 -28.10
CA LEU A 336 15.45 -23.67 -28.10
C LEU A 336 15.57 -24.50 -29.37
N ALA A 337 16.65 -24.34 -30.15
CA ALA A 337 16.74 -25.10 -31.40
C ALA A 337 16.77 -26.60 -31.06
N THR A 338 15.85 -27.37 -31.62
CA THR A 338 15.94 -28.82 -31.71
C THR A 338 17.14 -29.13 -32.61
N THR A 339 18.12 -29.84 -32.08
CA THR A 339 19.12 -30.50 -32.93
C THR A 339 18.37 -31.51 -33.80
N GLU A 340 18.36 -31.23 -35.10
CA GLU A 340 18.03 -32.05 -36.27
C GLU A 340 17.41 -33.45 -36.06
N GLY A 341 16.21 -33.66 -36.63
CA GLY A 341 15.70 -34.97 -37.08
C GLY A 341 14.48 -35.54 -36.33
N PRO A 342 13.53 -36.20 -37.02
CA PRO A 342 12.42 -36.91 -36.39
C PRO A 342 12.90 -38.30 -35.95
N THR A 343 13.53 -38.39 -34.78
CA THR A 343 13.62 -39.65 -34.03
C THR A 343 12.88 -39.48 -32.73
N ALA A 344 11.84 -40.30 -32.57
CA ALA A 344 11.08 -40.42 -31.36
C ALA A 344 12.01 -40.80 -30.18
N ASP A 345 11.56 -40.36 -29.00
CA ASP A 345 12.05 -40.67 -27.65
C ASP A 345 13.17 -39.77 -27.06
N SER A 346 12.68 -38.84 -26.24
CA SER A 346 13.21 -38.45 -24.91
C SER A 346 14.19 -37.29 -24.73
N ASP A 347 14.52 -36.47 -25.73
CA ASP A 347 15.36 -35.27 -25.49
C ASP A 347 14.53 -34.00 -25.24
N THR A 348 13.79 -34.00 -24.13
CA THR A 348 13.35 -32.76 -23.49
C THR A 348 14.58 -32.17 -22.77
N PRO A 349 15.01 -30.92 -23.05
CA PRO A 349 16.13 -30.33 -22.32
C PRO A 349 15.87 -30.44 -20.82
N ALA A 350 16.87 -30.92 -20.07
CA ALA A 350 16.75 -31.21 -18.65
C ALA A 350 16.07 -30.04 -17.92
N PRO A 351 15.02 -30.30 -17.11
CA PRO A 351 14.33 -29.25 -16.39
C PRO A 351 15.32 -28.47 -15.51
N PRO A 352 15.14 -27.15 -15.33
CA PRO A 352 15.95 -26.36 -14.41
C PRO A 352 16.09 -27.06 -13.04
N PRO A 353 17.20 -26.92 -12.31
CA PRO A 353 17.41 -27.61 -11.03
C PRO A 353 16.24 -27.43 -10.06
N LEU A 354 15.65 -26.22 -10.01
CA LEU A 354 14.49 -25.93 -9.18
C LEU A 354 13.24 -26.74 -9.58
N VAL A 355 13.02 -26.99 -10.87
CA VAL A 355 11.87 -27.74 -11.40
C VAL A 355 11.88 -29.19 -10.93
N THR A 356 13.06 -29.78 -10.66
CA THR A 356 13.13 -31.14 -10.10
C THR A 356 12.64 -31.25 -8.65
N SER A 357 12.48 -30.13 -7.95
CA SER A 357 12.05 -30.05 -6.55
C SER A 357 10.62 -29.50 -6.35
N LEU A 358 9.97 -29.10 -7.44
CA LEU A 358 8.61 -28.58 -7.43
C LEU A 358 7.61 -29.68 -7.82
N THR A 359 6.44 -29.63 -7.20
CA THR A 359 5.35 -30.59 -7.34
C THR A 359 4.22 -30.00 -8.19
N GLU A 360 3.28 -30.84 -8.64
CA GLU A 360 2.07 -30.34 -9.32
C GLU A 360 1.21 -29.47 -8.36
N SER A 361 1.27 -29.72 -7.05
CA SER A 361 0.62 -28.87 -6.05
C SER A 361 1.20 -27.45 -6.02
N ASP A 362 2.52 -27.30 -6.21
CA ASP A 362 3.16 -25.98 -6.32
C ASP A 362 2.69 -25.23 -7.57
N ARG A 363 2.62 -25.96 -8.69
CA ARG A 363 2.12 -25.43 -9.95
C ARG A 363 0.68 -24.97 -9.82
N ALA A 364 -0.20 -25.81 -9.27
CA ALA A 364 -1.60 -25.50 -9.05
C ALA A 364 -1.78 -24.29 -8.11
N PHE A 365 -1.04 -24.25 -7.01
CA PHE A 365 -1.07 -23.13 -6.06
C PHE A 365 -0.62 -21.82 -6.71
N PHE A 366 0.53 -21.84 -7.39
CA PHE A 366 1.09 -20.67 -8.07
C PHE A 366 0.14 -20.15 -9.15
N ALA A 367 -0.33 -21.03 -10.04
CA ALA A 367 -1.21 -20.65 -11.15
C ALA A 367 -2.55 -20.08 -10.65
N ARG A 368 -3.14 -20.69 -9.61
CA ARG A 368 -4.39 -20.21 -9.01
C ARG A 368 -4.24 -18.78 -8.50
N TYR A 369 -3.29 -18.53 -7.61
CA TYR A 369 -3.16 -17.20 -7.00
C TYR A 369 -2.59 -16.16 -7.98
N TYR A 370 -1.76 -16.57 -8.95
CA TYR A 370 -1.34 -15.68 -10.04
C TYR A 370 -2.56 -15.14 -10.80
N HIS A 371 -3.47 -16.02 -11.22
CA HIS A 371 -4.65 -15.61 -11.99
C HIS A 371 -5.60 -14.72 -11.17
N LEU A 372 -5.88 -15.09 -9.91
CA LEU A 372 -6.73 -14.27 -9.03
C LEU A 372 -6.14 -12.88 -8.77
N LEU A 373 -4.82 -12.78 -8.61
CA LEU A 373 -4.14 -11.49 -8.49
C LEU A 373 -4.22 -10.70 -9.79
N GLN A 374 -4.08 -11.30 -10.97
CA GLN A 374 -4.26 -10.57 -12.24
C GLN A 374 -5.67 -9.95 -12.35
N ILE A 375 -6.70 -10.70 -11.97
CA ILE A 375 -8.09 -10.20 -11.95
C ILE A 375 -8.22 -9.02 -10.97
N GLU A 376 -7.72 -9.17 -9.75
CA GLU A 376 -7.76 -8.12 -8.72
C GLU A 376 -7.01 -6.85 -9.15
N GLY A 377 -5.80 -7.00 -9.71
CA GLY A 377 -5.00 -5.89 -10.22
C GLY A 377 -5.72 -5.13 -11.34
N ARG A 378 -6.37 -5.87 -12.26
CA ARG A 378 -7.17 -5.27 -13.33
C ARG A 378 -8.36 -4.47 -12.82
N THR A 379 -9.05 -4.96 -11.79
CA THR A 379 -10.14 -4.20 -11.14
C THR A 379 -9.63 -2.91 -10.50
N SER A 380 -8.48 -2.96 -9.82
CA SER A 380 -7.84 -1.76 -9.26
C SER A 380 -7.45 -0.74 -10.35
N GLU A 381 -6.93 -1.20 -11.49
CA GLU A 381 -6.59 -0.32 -12.62
C GLU A 381 -7.84 0.33 -13.25
N GLN A 382 -8.94 -0.40 -13.33
CA GLN A 382 -10.22 0.13 -13.81
C GLN A 382 -10.79 1.21 -12.88
N GLU A 383 -10.67 1.04 -11.56
CA GLU A 383 -11.01 2.09 -10.60
C GLU A 383 -10.11 3.32 -10.78
N GLN A 384 -8.81 3.13 -10.96
CA GLN A 384 -7.88 4.23 -11.22
C GLN A 384 -8.20 4.96 -12.52
N ALA A 385 -8.66 4.24 -13.55
CA ALA A 385 -8.99 4.82 -14.84
C ALA A 385 -10.17 5.80 -14.80
N LEU A 386 -10.99 5.75 -13.74
CA LEU A 386 -12.02 6.76 -13.51
C LEU A 386 -11.43 8.17 -13.50
N LEU A 387 -10.20 8.35 -12.99
CA LEU A 387 -9.46 9.62 -12.92
C LEU A 387 -9.47 10.43 -14.23
N TRP A 388 -9.52 9.77 -15.38
CA TRP A 388 -9.58 10.42 -16.70
C TRP A 388 -10.81 10.06 -17.54
N GLN A 389 -11.65 9.14 -17.07
CA GLN A 389 -12.89 8.77 -17.74
C GLN A 389 -14.08 9.59 -17.26
N ALA A 390 -14.05 10.04 -16.00
CA ALA A 390 -15.12 10.76 -15.36
C ALA A 390 -14.72 12.22 -15.04
N PRO A 391 -15.69 13.15 -14.98
CA PRO A 391 -15.41 14.51 -14.54
C PRO A 391 -15.07 14.55 -13.05
N VAL A 392 -14.24 15.51 -12.63
CA VAL A 392 -13.82 15.70 -11.22
C VAL A 392 -15.01 15.74 -10.24
N ALA A 393 -16.14 16.32 -10.65
CA ALA A 393 -17.36 16.35 -9.83
C ALA A 393 -17.86 14.95 -9.44
N GLU A 394 -17.72 13.97 -10.35
CA GLU A 394 -18.07 12.58 -10.08
C GLU A 394 -17.06 11.93 -9.12
N HIS A 395 -15.77 12.25 -9.21
CA HIS A 395 -14.77 11.75 -8.25
C HIS A 395 -15.03 12.27 -6.85
N VAL A 396 -15.35 13.57 -6.71
CA VAL A 396 -15.73 14.17 -5.43
C VAL A 396 -17.00 13.50 -4.89
N ALA A 397 -18.00 13.24 -5.74
CA ALA A 397 -19.24 12.55 -5.35
C ALA A 397 -19.00 11.10 -4.91
N ARG A 398 -18.07 10.39 -5.56
CA ARG A 398 -17.60 9.05 -5.17
C ARG A 398 -16.63 9.07 -3.97
N GLY A 399 -16.25 10.26 -3.52
CA GLY A 399 -15.30 10.48 -2.43
C GLY A 399 -13.84 10.15 -2.77
N MET A 400 -13.46 10.08 -4.04
CA MET A 400 -12.06 9.83 -4.43
C MET A 400 -11.21 11.09 -4.47
N ALA A 401 -11.84 12.27 -4.41
CA ALA A 401 -11.18 13.56 -4.57
C ALA A 401 -11.65 14.61 -3.56
N ILE A 402 -10.82 15.63 -3.33
CA ILE A 402 -11.15 16.86 -2.61
C ILE A 402 -10.84 18.03 -3.54
N ALA A 403 -11.88 18.75 -3.97
CA ALA A 403 -11.77 19.93 -4.81
C ALA A 403 -11.89 21.23 -4.01
N GLY A 404 -11.50 22.36 -4.61
CA GLY A 404 -11.68 23.69 -4.04
C GLY A 404 -10.72 24.00 -2.90
N LEU A 405 -9.47 23.56 -3.04
CA LEU A 405 -8.42 23.80 -2.05
C LEU A 405 -8.04 25.28 -2.01
N THR A 406 -7.92 25.82 -0.80
CA THR A 406 -7.43 27.19 -0.57
C THR A 406 -6.28 27.15 0.44
N PRO A 407 -5.08 27.65 0.10
CA PRO A 407 -3.95 27.64 1.04
C PRO A 407 -4.29 28.38 2.35
N LEU A 408 -4.02 27.76 3.48
CA LEU A 408 -4.18 28.38 4.81
C LEU A 408 -2.95 29.18 5.23
N GLU A 409 -1.78 28.67 4.84
CA GLU A 409 -0.47 29.20 5.18
C GLU A 409 0.49 29.03 4.00
N PRO A 410 1.61 29.78 3.98
CA PRO A 410 2.68 29.54 3.02
C PRO A 410 3.21 28.09 3.13
N PRO A 411 3.60 27.46 2.00
CA PRO A 411 4.24 26.15 2.02
C PRO A 411 5.44 26.10 2.96
N GLN A 412 5.48 25.11 3.86
CA GLN A 412 6.56 24.95 4.82
C GLN A 412 7.58 23.92 4.30
N PRO A 413 8.84 24.30 4.07
CA PRO A 413 9.87 23.32 3.69
C PRO A 413 10.22 22.45 4.90
N THR A 414 10.45 21.16 4.68
CA THR A 414 11.03 20.26 5.68
C THR A 414 12.54 20.43 5.72
N GLU A 415 13.19 19.95 6.79
CA GLU A 415 14.67 19.91 6.90
C GLU A 415 15.35 19.14 5.75
N GLN A 416 14.57 18.38 4.97
CA GLN A 416 15.05 17.50 3.89
C GLN A 416 14.76 18.06 2.48
N GLY A 417 14.26 19.29 2.37
CA GLY A 417 13.98 19.95 1.08
C GLY A 417 12.63 19.58 0.44
N GLU A 418 11.78 18.87 1.20
CA GLU A 418 10.40 18.51 0.85
C GLU A 418 9.43 19.58 1.37
N TRP A 419 8.13 19.42 1.15
CA TRP A 419 7.14 20.44 1.46
C TRP A 419 5.95 19.89 2.24
N VAL A 420 5.47 20.70 3.18
CA VAL A 420 4.18 20.52 3.84
C VAL A 420 3.28 21.70 3.47
N GLN A 421 2.09 21.39 2.96
CA GLN A 421 1.08 22.39 2.58
C GLN A 421 -0.24 22.10 3.29
N ARG A 422 -0.84 23.14 3.89
CA ARG A 422 -2.16 23.07 4.53
C ARG A 422 -3.20 23.85 3.73
N PHE A 423 -4.35 23.21 3.52
CA PHE A 423 -5.45 23.76 2.74
C PHE A 423 -6.75 23.76 3.54
N ARG A 424 -7.54 24.81 3.35
CA ARG A 424 -8.97 24.83 3.68
C ARG A 424 -9.74 24.25 2.50
N CYS A 425 -10.70 23.39 2.80
CA CYS A 425 -11.51 22.66 1.83
C CYS A 425 -12.89 22.32 2.39
N GLU A 426 -13.79 21.80 1.56
CA GLU A 426 -14.98 21.08 2.04
C GLU A 426 -14.79 19.59 1.78
N ASN A 427 -14.31 18.87 2.78
CA ASN A 427 -13.97 17.47 2.61
C ASN A 427 -15.19 16.56 2.83
N ARG A 428 -15.61 15.88 1.76
CA ARG A 428 -16.60 14.79 1.78
C ARG A 428 -16.00 13.46 1.29
N SER A 429 -14.68 13.42 1.12
CA SER A 429 -13.96 12.32 0.51
C SER A 429 -13.78 11.13 1.43
N GLU A 430 -13.34 10.04 0.83
CA GLU A 430 -12.93 8.80 1.43
C GLU A 430 -11.45 8.77 1.84
N LEU A 431 -10.70 9.84 1.55
CA LEU A 431 -9.27 9.89 1.82
C LEU A 431 -8.95 9.90 3.32
N ARG A 432 -7.74 9.45 3.66
CA ARG A 432 -7.25 9.25 5.03
C ARG A 432 -5.84 9.82 5.18
N SER A 433 -5.49 10.18 6.42
CA SER A 433 -4.08 10.33 6.78
C SER A 433 -3.31 9.04 6.45
N GLY A 434 -2.15 9.20 5.82
CA GLY A 434 -1.33 8.14 5.26
C GLY A 434 -1.66 7.75 3.81
N ASP A 435 -2.79 8.18 3.23
CA ASP A 435 -3.11 7.86 1.85
C ASP A 435 -2.18 8.62 0.88
N GLU A 436 -1.74 7.91 -0.15
CA GLU A 436 -1.04 8.50 -1.29
C GLU A 436 -2.02 9.24 -2.20
N ILE A 437 -1.61 10.41 -2.65
CA ILE A 437 -2.45 11.33 -3.43
C ILE A 437 -1.70 11.93 -4.61
N LEU A 438 -2.47 12.41 -5.58
CA LEU A 438 -2.03 13.40 -6.54
C LEU A 438 -2.52 14.78 -6.07
N LEU A 439 -1.60 15.69 -5.82
CA LEU A 439 -1.90 17.10 -5.59
C LEU A 439 -1.78 17.82 -6.94
N CYS A 440 -2.89 18.39 -7.40
CA CYS A 440 -3.06 18.87 -8.77
C CYS A 440 -3.39 20.37 -8.80
N ASP A 441 -2.79 21.08 -9.75
CA ASP A 441 -3.28 22.39 -10.20
C ASP A 441 -4.22 22.17 -11.40
N GLY A 442 -5.51 22.04 -11.11
CA GLY A 442 -6.54 21.78 -12.11
C GLY A 442 -6.71 20.28 -12.40
N HIS A 443 -6.95 19.93 -13.66
CA HIS A 443 -7.20 18.54 -14.04
C HIS A 443 -5.89 17.73 -14.11
N PRO A 444 -5.82 16.50 -13.56
CA PRO A 444 -4.59 15.70 -13.48
C PRO A 444 -3.88 15.42 -14.82
N LEU A 445 -4.60 15.51 -15.95
CA LEU A 445 -4.03 15.28 -17.28
C LEU A 445 -3.35 16.52 -17.88
N ASP A 446 -3.90 17.69 -17.60
CA ASP A 446 -3.53 18.94 -18.27
C ASP A 446 -2.74 19.87 -17.35
N GLY A 447 -2.98 19.80 -16.05
CA GLY A 447 -2.38 20.62 -15.00
C GLY A 447 -1.05 20.10 -14.43
N GLU A 448 -0.47 20.86 -13.53
CA GLU A 448 0.67 20.38 -12.73
C GLU A 448 0.20 19.32 -11.74
N VAL A 449 1.01 18.27 -11.55
CA VAL A 449 0.70 17.16 -10.64
C VAL A 449 1.95 16.78 -9.87
N VAL A 450 1.82 16.70 -8.55
CA VAL A 450 2.86 16.16 -7.66
C VAL A 450 2.25 15.02 -6.84
N THR A 451 2.97 13.91 -6.71
CA THR A 451 2.58 12.83 -5.80
C THR A 451 2.84 13.25 -4.37
N GLY A 452 1.95 12.94 -3.45
CA GLY A 452 2.11 13.28 -2.03
C GLY A 452 1.46 12.27 -1.09
N THR A 453 1.51 12.58 0.20
CA THR A 453 0.85 11.81 1.26
C THR A 453 0.05 12.74 2.15
N ILE A 454 -1.16 12.36 2.51
CA ILE A 454 -1.95 13.10 3.48
C ILE A 454 -1.35 12.93 4.88
N LEU A 455 -1.00 14.03 5.54
CA LEU A 455 -0.53 14.03 6.92
C LEU A 455 -1.72 14.09 7.88
N GLU A 456 -2.61 15.05 7.66
CA GLU A 456 -3.79 15.30 8.49
C GLU A 456 -5.00 15.58 7.60
N ILE A 457 -6.18 15.11 8.02
CA ILE A 457 -7.41 15.30 7.25
C ILE A 457 -8.61 15.52 8.16
N GLY A 458 -9.26 16.66 7.98
CA GLY A 458 -10.47 17.06 8.68
C GLY A 458 -11.64 17.27 7.71
N ALA A 459 -12.77 17.74 8.24
CA ALA A 459 -13.94 18.08 7.43
C ALA A 459 -13.75 19.41 6.67
N ARG A 460 -12.88 20.31 7.16
CA ARG A 460 -12.66 21.64 6.60
C ARG A 460 -11.22 21.95 6.21
N GLU A 461 -10.30 21.09 6.58
CA GLU A 461 -8.87 21.31 6.44
C GLU A 461 -8.17 20.00 6.09
N VAL A 462 -7.09 20.09 5.33
CA VAL A 462 -6.24 18.96 4.96
C VAL A 462 -4.79 19.43 4.90
N ALA A 463 -3.89 18.65 5.49
CA ALA A 463 -2.45 18.85 5.43
C ALA A 463 -1.82 17.72 4.61
N VAL A 464 -0.96 18.07 3.66
CA VAL A 464 -0.31 17.11 2.77
C VAL A 464 1.19 17.35 2.76
N TRP A 465 1.93 16.26 2.63
CA TRP A 465 3.36 16.24 2.38
C TRP A 465 3.60 15.95 0.90
N THR A 466 4.51 16.69 0.27
CA THR A 466 4.94 16.48 -1.12
C THR A 466 6.46 16.60 -1.23
N PRO A 467 7.11 15.79 -2.10
CA PRO A 467 8.55 15.90 -2.35
C PRO A 467 8.90 17.17 -3.13
N GLU A 468 7.96 17.72 -3.89
CA GLU A 468 8.11 18.96 -4.65
C GLU A 468 6.98 19.95 -4.32
N LEU A 469 7.28 21.24 -4.49
CA LEU A 469 6.30 22.29 -4.32
C LEU A 469 5.42 22.41 -5.57
N ILE A 470 4.11 22.41 -5.35
CA ILE A 470 3.14 22.85 -6.35
C ILE A 470 2.61 24.22 -5.96
N ALA A 471 2.68 25.18 -6.88
CA ALA A 471 2.43 26.59 -6.58
C ALA A 471 0.95 26.88 -6.31
N HIS A 472 0.05 26.34 -7.13
CA HIS A 472 -1.39 26.66 -7.10
C HIS A 472 -2.28 25.41 -7.07
N PRO A 473 -2.15 24.54 -6.07
CA PRO A 473 -2.95 23.32 -6.00
C PRO A 473 -4.43 23.64 -5.77
N THR A 474 -5.30 23.02 -6.57
CA THR A 474 -6.77 23.21 -6.49
C THR A 474 -7.52 21.91 -6.22
N LEU A 475 -6.87 20.76 -6.38
CA LEU A 475 -7.47 19.43 -6.32
C LEU A 475 -6.52 18.42 -5.66
N ILE A 476 -7.06 17.56 -4.79
CA ILE A 476 -6.43 16.34 -4.32
C ILE A 476 -7.19 15.15 -4.90
N GLU A 477 -6.49 14.23 -5.55
CA GLU A 477 -7.03 12.98 -6.10
C GLU A 477 -6.38 11.79 -5.42
N ARG A 478 -7.13 10.71 -5.20
CA ARG A 478 -6.58 9.45 -4.69
C ARG A 478 -5.55 8.90 -5.67
N HIS A 479 -4.35 8.58 -5.19
CA HIS A 479 -3.34 7.89 -5.98
C HIS A 479 -3.15 6.47 -5.48
N ALA A 480 -3.68 5.49 -6.21
CA ALA A 480 -3.39 4.09 -5.93
C ALA A 480 -2.06 3.70 -6.62
N THR A 481 -1.09 3.24 -5.84
CA THR A 481 0.14 2.63 -6.36
C THR A 481 -0.01 1.11 -6.45
N ASP A 482 0.59 0.51 -7.48
CA ASP A 482 0.58 -0.93 -7.71
C ASP A 482 1.67 -1.67 -6.90
N VAL A 483 2.43 -0.97 -6.06
CA VAL A 483 3.56 -1.52 -5.32
C VAL A 483 3.15 -2.67 -4.40
N VAL A 484 2.07 -2.50 -3.61
CA VAL A 484 1.59 -3.56 -2.70
C VAL A 484 1.11 -4.77 -3.50
N HIS A 485 0.40 -4.52 -4.60
CA HIS A 485 -0.09 -5.57 -5.49
C HIS A 485 1.06 -6.35 -6.13
N LEU A 486 2.04 -5.66 -6.71
CA LEU A 486 3.24 -6.24 -7.31
C LEU A 486 4.05 -7.06 -6.31
N ARG A 487 4.29 -6.53 -5.10
CA ARG A 487 5.00 -7.28 -4.05
C ARG A 487 4.24 -8.54 -3.64
N THR A 488 2.91 -8.47 -3.58
CA THR A 488 2.05 -9.62 -3.28
C THR A 488 2.12 -10.67 -4.39
N LEU A 489 2.20 -10.25 -5.65
CA LEU A 489 2.43 -11.14 -6.80
C LEU A 489 3.81 -11.80 -6.74
N GLN A 490 4.86 -11.02 -6.47
CA GLN A 490 6.24 -11.51 -6.32
C GLN A 490 6.40 -12.48 -5.13
N ASN A 491 5.56 -12.38 -4.10
CA ASN A 491 5.59 -13.34 -2.99
C ASN A 491 5.31 -14.77 -3.46
N LEU A 492 4.53 -14.97 -4.54
CA LEU A 492 4.33 -16.30 -5.12
C LEU A 492 5.65 -16.89 -5.62
N TRP A 493 6.47 -16.08 -6.31
CA TRP A 493 7.78 -16.50 -6.78
C TRP A 493 8.74 -16.79 -5.62
N ARG A 494 8.80 -15.89 -4.64
CA ARG A 494 9.64 -16.06 -3.45
C ARG A 494 9.26 -17.33 -2.68
N TRP A 495 7.97 -17.67 -2.65
CA TRP A 495 7.47 -18.85 -1.95
C TRP A 495 7.95 -20.18 -2.55
N LEU A 496 8.18 -20.23 -3.87
CA LEU A 496 8.72 -21.43 -4.54
C LEU A 496 10.11 -21.84 -4.03
N HIS A 497 10.85 -20.90 -3.45
CA HIS A 497 12.20 -21.09 -2.93
C HIS A 497 12.22 -21.52 -1.45
N VAL A 498 11.05 -21.62 -0.81
CA VAL A 498 10.91 -22.06 0.58
C VAL A 498 10.96 -23.59 0.67
N GLU A 499 11.44 -24.11 1.81
CA GLU A 499 11.50 -25.54 2.11
C GLU A 499 10.18 -26.26 1.79
N PRO A 500 10.21 -27.44 1.11
CA PRO A 500 9.01 -28.18 0.72
C PRO A 500 8.03 -28.41 1.88
N ARG A 501 8.55 -28.68 3.09
CA ARG A 501 7.74 -28.86 4.30
C ARG A 501 6.80 -27.68 4.56
N LEU A 502 7.30 -26.45 4.48
CA LEU A 502 6.49 -25.24 4.73
C LEU A 502 5.47 -25.02 3.62
N ARG A 503 5.83 -25.33 2.37
CA ARG A 503 4.89 -25.28 1.23
C ARG A 503 3.72 -26.25 1.44
N GLU A 504 3.99 -27.50 1.77
CA GLU A 504 2.96 -28.51 2.08
C GLU A 504 2.04 -28.11 3.24
N LEU A 505 2.59 -27.50 4.30
CA LEU A 505 1.82 -27.00 5.44
C LEU A 505 0.86 -25.88 5.00
N VAL A 506 1.33 -24.90 4.23
CA VAL A 506 0.51 -23.79 3.73
C VAL A 506 -0.55 -24.25 2.73
N TYR A 507 -0.26 -25.28 1.94
CA TYR A 507 -1.23 -25.86 1.00
C TYR A 507 -2.30 -26.72 1.71
N GLY A 508 -2.19 -26.93 3.02
CA GLY A 508 -3.09 -27.80 3.79
C GLY A 508 -2.86 -29.29 3.52
N LEU A 509 -1.76 -29.67 2.88
CA LEU A 509 -1.43 -31.06 2.53
C LEU A 509 -0.77 -31.82 3.69
N ARG A 510 -0.27 -31.09 4.69
CA ARG A 510 0.43 -31.64 5.84
C ARG A 510 -0.13 -31.11 7.15
N ARG A 511 -0.27 -32.00 8.14
CA ARG A 511 -0.69 -31.64 9.50
C ARG A 511 0.50 -31.11 10.32
N PRO A 512 0.30 -30.08 11.17
CA PRO A 512 1.35 -29.63 12.07
C PRO A 512 1.60 -30.62 13.20
N ARG A 513 2.83 -30.61 13.72
CA ARG A 513 3.27 -31.44 14.84
C ARG A 513 3.50 -30.60 16.10
N PHE A 514 3.32 -31.26 17.25
CA PHE A 514 3.55 -30.70 18.58
C PHE A 514 4.43 -31.66 19.39
N SER A 515 5.38 -31.12 20.16
CA SER A 515 6.10 -31.87 21.19
C SER A 515 5.21 -32.10 22.41
N ARG A 516 5.66 -32.97 23.33
CA ARG A 516 4.93 -33.29 24.58
C ARG A 516 5.62 -32.74 25.81
N GLU A 517 6.38 -31.65 25.64
CA GLU A 517 7.09 -31.04 26.77
C GLU A 517 6.10 -30.33 27.70
N PRO A 518 6.22 -30.51 29.02
CA PRO A 518 5.36 -29.83 29.97
C PRO A 518 5.70 -28.34 30.01
N VAL A 519 4.67 -27.50 30.03
CA VAL A 519 4.81 -26.04 30.11
C VAL A 519 4.19 -25.57 31.41
N VAL A 520 4.94 -24.77 32.17
CA VAL A 520 4.44 -24.17 33.42
C VAL A 520 3.38 -23.10 33.09
N PRO A 521 2.13 -23.26 33.55
CA PRO A 521 1.08 -22.30 33.29
C PRO A 521 1.32 -20.99 34.05
N ARG A 522 0.75 -19.91 33.54
CA ARG A 522 0.69 -18.61 34.21
C ARG A 522 -0.59 -18.54 35.05
N GLU A 523 -0.48 -18.19 36.34
CA GLU A 523 -1.60 -18.30 37.29
C GLU A 523 -2.76 -17.33 37.00
N ASP A 524 -2.47 -16.16 36.46
CA ASP A 524 -3.46 -15.14 36.09
C ASP A 524 -4.15 -15.42 34.74
N PHE A 525 -3.67 -16.42 33.99
CA PHE A 525 -4.26 -16.84 32.71
C PHE A 525 -5.31 -17.91 32.94
N ASN A 526 -6.39 -17.84 32.17
CA ASN A 526 -7.39 -18.90 32.17
C ASN A 526 -6.86 -20.17 31.45
N ARG A 527 -7.64 -21.26 31.46
CA ARG A 527 -7.24 -22.56 30.89
C ARG A 527 -6.89 -22.49 29.40
N GLU A 528 -7.69 -21.79 28.61
CA GLU A 528 -7.55 -21.68 27.15
C GLU A 528 -6.38 -20.78 26.74
N GLN A 529 -6.11 -19.70 27.48
CA GLN A 529 -4.93 -18.85 27.30
C GLN A 529 -3.66 -19.62 27.64
N ASN A 530 -3.65 -20.35 28.75
CA ASN A 530 -2.53 -21.23 29.11
C ASN A 530 -2.33 -22.35 28.08
N LEU A 531 -3.40 -22.93 27.54
CA LEU A 531 -3.33 -23.91 26.46
C LEU A 531 -2.73 -23.31 25.18
N ALA A 532 -3.06 -22.06 24.84
CA ALA A 532 -2.48 -21.37 23.69
C ALA A 532 -0.97 -21.16 23.86
N VAL A 533 -0.53 -20.74 25.05
CA VAL A 533 0.90 -20.59 25.38
C VAL A 533 1.61 -21.95 25.35
N GLU A 534 1.02 -22.98 25.97
CA GLU A 534 1.54 -24.34 25.97
C GLU A 534 1.74 -24.85 24.53
N ARG A 535 0.70 -24.74 23.69
CA ARG A 535 0.74 -25.20 22.31
C ARG A 535 1.73 -24.42 21.46
N ALA A 536 1.90 -23.12 21.70
CA ALA A 536 2.90 -22.31 21.00
C ALA A 536 4.33 -22.77 21.29
N LEU A 537 4.59 -23.17 22.54
CA LEU A 537 5.88 -23.69 22.99
C LEU A 537 6.11 -25.15 22.59
N GLN A 538 5.06 -25.92 22.36
CA GLN A 538 5.13 -27.31 21.85
C GLN A 538 5.18 -27.39 20.32
N MET A 539 4.74 -26.36 19.60
CA MET A 539 4.65 -26.33 18.14
C MET A 539 5.99 -26.64 17.44
N GLN A 540 5.99 -27.55 16.47
CA GLN A 540 7.13 -27.78 15.56
C GLN A 540 6.93 -27.24 14.15
N ASP A 541 5.67 -26.99 13.77
CA ASP A 541 5.28 -26.60 12.40
C ASP A 541 4.44 -25.31 12.40
N TYR A 542 3.18 -25.36 12.81
CA TYR A 542 2.36 -24.15 13.01
C TYR A 542 1.32 -24.30 14.13
N LEU A 543 0.78 -23.16 14.58
CA LEU A 543 -0.34 -23.05 15.51
C LEU A 543 -1.30 -21.97 15.03
N LEU A 544 -2.60 -22.23 15.16
CA LEU A 544 -3.65 -21.23 15.00
C LEU A 544 -4.19 -20.85 16.38
N ILE A 545 -4.36 -19.56 16.63
CA ILE A 545 -5.03 -19.05 17.82
C ILE A 545 -6.27 -18.29 17.37
N HIS A 546 -7.44 -18.88 17.59
CA HIS A 546 -8.73 -18.23 17.33
C HIS A 546 -9.09 -17.37 18.53
N GLY A 547 -8.98 -16.06 18.37
CA GLY A 547 -9.28 -15.11 19.42
C GLY A 547 -10.43 -14.16 19.06
N PRO A 548 -11.68 -14.52 19.41
CA PRO A 548 -12.82 -13.62 19.42
C PRO A 548 -12.57 -12.29 20.16
N PRO A 549 -13.42 -11.26 19.97
CA PRO A 549 -13.25 -9.95 20.58
C PRO A 549 -13.14 -10.00 22.11
N GLY A 550 -12.13 -9.32 22.65
CA GLY A 550 -11.95 -9.16 24.09
C GLY A 550 -11.34 -10.36 24.82
N THR A 551 -10.92 -11.42 24.13
CA THR A 551 -10.38 -12.65 24.73
C THR A 551 -8.94 -12.55 25.27
N GLY A 552 -8.31 -11.37 25.14
CA GLY A 552 -6.95 -11.15 25.63
C GLY A 552 -5.85 -11.64 24.67
N LYS A 553 -6.12 -11.71 23.36
CA LYS A 553 -5.14 -12.08 22.31
C LYS A 553 -3.77 -11.45 22.51
N THR A 554 -3.70 -10.13 22.69
CA THR A 554 -2.43 -9.40 22.83
C THR A 554 -1.66 -9.80 24.08
N ALA A 555 -2.34 -10.15 25.18
CA ALA A 555 -1.68 -10.67 26.39
C ALA A 555 -1.10 -12.08 26.16
N VAL A 556 -1.85 -12.96 25.48
CA VAL A 556 -1.37 -14.28 25.08
C VAL A 556 -0.16 -14.18 24.15
N ILE A 557 -0.22 -13.28 23.16
CA ILE A 557 0.89 -13.02 22.22
C ILE A 557 2.14 -12.57 22.99
N ALA A 558 2.01 -11.60 23.90
CA ALA A 558 3.13 -11.09 24.67
C ALA A 558 3.80 -12.19 25.52
N GLU A 559 3.00 -13.04 26.18
CA GLU A 559 3.51 -14.18 26.95
C GLU A 559 4.22 -15.21 26.04
N ILE A 560 3.64 -15.53 24.88
CA ILE A 560 4.27 -16.44 23.90
C ILE A 560 5.63 -15.89 23.46
N VAL A 561 5.69 -14.62 23.05
CA VAL A 561 6.93 -13.97 22.59
C VAL A 561 7.99 -14.03 23.70
N LYS A 562 7.64 -13.62 24.92
CA LYS A 562 8.56 -13.66 26.07
C LYS A 562 9.12 -15.05 26.32
N ARG A 563 8.27 -16.09 26.33
CA ARG A 563 8.68 -17.48 26.57
C ARG A 563 9.54 -18.06 25.44
N LEU A 564 9.26 -17.69 24.19
CA LEU A 564 10.09 -18.08 23.05
C LEU A 564 11.48 -17.42 23.14
N CYS A 565 11.53 -16.11 23.42
CA CYS A 565 12.81 -15.41 23.57
C CYS A 565 13.63 -15.93 24.77
N GLN A 566 12.98 -16.32 25.87
CA GLN A 566 13.64 -16.99 27.00
C GLN A 566 14.26 -18.35 26.65
N ARG A 567 13.77 -19.02 25.60
CA ARG A 567 14.37 -20.24 25.02
C ARG A 567 15.47 -19.94 24.01
N GLY A 568 15.82 -18.67 23.81
CA GLY A 568 16.80 -18.22 22.83
C GLY A 568 16.26 -18.15 21.40
N GLU A 569 14.95 -18.25 21.21
CA GLU A 569 14.34 -18.20 19.87
C GLU A 569 14.12 -16.76 19.40
N ARG A 570 14.34 -16.55 18.09
CA ARG A 570 14.07 -15.26 17.44
C ARG A 570 12.67 -15.22 16.85
N VAL A 571 11.95 -14.15 17.12
CA VAL A 571 10.54 -13.97 16.73
C VAL A 571 10.39 -12.82 15.72
N LEU A 572 9.80 -13.12 14.57
CA LEU A 572 9.22 -12.13 13.67
C LEU A 572 7.80 -11.84 14.16
N LEU A 573 7.54 -10.61 14.59
CA LEU A 573 6.22 -10.17 15.00
C LEU A 573 5.58 -9.33 13.91
N ALA A 574 4.39 -9.69 13.43
CA ALA A 574 3.74 -8.92 12.38
C ALA A 574 2.22 -8.85 12.52
N ALA A 575 1.64 -7.86 11.86
CA ALA A 575 0.20 -7.73 11.69
C ALA A 575 -0.14 -7.00 10.39
N PHE A 576 -1.43 -6.94 10.05
CA PHE A 576 -1.90 -6.23 8.86
C PHE A 576 -1.70 -4.70 8.96
N THR A 577 -1.95 -4.11 10.14
CA THR A 577 -1.92 -2.65 10.34
C THR A 577 -0.82 -2.22 11.31
N ASN A 578 -0.31 -0.99 11.17
CA ASN A 578 0.65 -0.43 12.12
C ASN A 578 0.09 -0.42 13.55
N GLN A 579 -1.17 -0.05 13.72
CA GLN A 579 -1.84 -0.02 15.02
C GLN A 579 -1.85 -1.40 15.70
N ALA A 580 -2.10 -2.47 14.97
CA ALA A 580 -2.08 -3.82 15.53
C ALA A 580 -0.66 -4.22 15.98
N VAL A 581 0.37 -3.90 15.19
CA VAL A 581 1.78 -4.11 15.57
C VAL A 581 2.11 -3.35 16.84
N ASP A 582 1.80 -2.06 16.87
CA ASP A 582 2.15 -1.19 18.00
C ASP A 582 1.39 -1.59 19.27
N ASN A 583 0.13 -2.04 19.16
CA ASN A 583 -0.62 -2.58 20.31
C ASN A 583 0.04 -3.84 20.92
N MET A 584 0.61 -4.72 20.10
CA MET A 584 1.36 -5.88 20.60
C MET A 584 2.65 -5.45 21.30
N LEU A 585 3.36 -4.46 20.74
CA LEU A 585 4.60 -3.93 21.31
C LEU A 585 4.38 -3.18 22.62
N LEU A 586 3.38 -2.29 22.68
CA LEU A 586 2.96 -1.63 23.92
C LEU A 586 2.54 -2.64 25.00
N ARG A 587 2.01 -3.80 24.61
CA ARG A 587 1.72 -4.88 25.55
C ARG A 587 3.00 -5.58 26.03
N LEU A 588 3.99 -5.78 25.17
CA LEU A 588 5.31 -6.31 25.55
C LEU A 588 6.03 -5.36 26.53
N GLU A 589 6.00 -4.06 26.24
CA GLU A 589 6.49 -2.99 27.13
C GLU A 589 5.87 -3.09 28.53
N ALA A 590 4.54 -3.20 28.58
CA ALA A 590 3.80 -3.31 29.84
C ALA A 590 4.11 -4.60 30.62
N GLU A 591 4.61 -5.65 29.96
CA GLU A 591 5.03 -6.92 30.57
C GLU A 591 6.55 -6.97 30.85
N GLY A 592 7.24 -5.83 30.67
CA GLY A 592 8.67 -5.64 30.97
C GLY A 592 9.62 -6.24 29.92
N PHE A 593 9.19 -6.35 28.66
CA PHE A 593 10.02 -6.81 27.55
C PHE A 593 10.33 -5.66 26.60
N HIS A 594 11.60 -5.24 26.56
CA HIS A 594 12.07 -4.06 25.82
C HIS A 594 13.02 -4.43 24.66
N ASP A 595 13.44 -5.69 24.56
CA ASP A 595 14.46 -6.15 23.59
C ASP A 595 13.84 -6.43 22.22
N TYR A 596 13.32 -5.39 21.56
CA TYR A 596 12.75 -5.51 20.22
C TYR A 596 13.08 -4.32 19.32
N LEU A 597 12.99 -4.56 18.00
CA LEU A 597 13.10 -3.54 16.96
C LEU A 597 11.77 -3.37 16.23
N ARG A 598 11.34 -2.11 16.06
CA ARG A 598 10.20 -1.72 15.22
C ARG A 598 10.71 -1.21 13.87
N LEU A 599 10.36 -1.89 12.77
CA LEU A 599 10.65 -1.40 11.41
C LEU A 599 9.48 -0.56 10.89
N GLY A 600 9.68 0.73 10.63
CA GLY A 600 8.65 1.60 10.10
C GLY A 600 9.06 3.07 10.09
N HIS A 601 8.12 3.94 9.75
CA HIS A 601 8.31 5.38 9.83
C HIS A 601 7.71 5.92 11.13
N GLU A 602 8.39 6.86 11.77
CA GLU A 602 7.96 7.51 13.02
C GLU A 602 6.53 8.07 12.96
N ARG A 603 6.18 8.68 11.83
CA ARG A 603 4.83 9.22 11.57
C ARG A 603 3.69 8.19 11.62
N SER A 604 4.01 6.90 11.56
CA SER A 604 3.05 5.80 11.48
C SER A 604 3.10 4.88 12.69
N VAL A 605 3.90 5.22 13.72
CA VAL A 605 4.14 4.41 14.91
C VAL A 605 3.71 5.16 16.16
N ALA A 606 3.07 4.46 17.10
CA ALA A 606 2.67 5.01 18.38
C ALA A 606 3.87 5.56 19.18
N GLU A 607 3.68 6.69 19.86
CA GLU A 607 4.72 7.43 20.62
C GLU A 607 5.52 6.53 21.57
N GLY A 608 4.84 5.68 22.34
CA GLY A 608 5.49 4.75 23.29
C GLY A 608 6.32 3.61 22.66
N VAL A 609 6.36 3.51 21.32
CA VAL A 609 7.15 2.52 20.58
C VAL A 609 8.23 3.19 19.73
N GLN A 610 8.22 4.53 19.59
CA GLN A 610 9.12 5.25 18.69
C GLN A 610 10.59 5.06 19.06
N GLU A 611 10.93 4.94 20.36
CA GLU A 611 12.30 4.68 20.83
C GLU A 611 12.90 3.37 20.29
N HIS A 612 12.05 2.41 19.91
CA HIS A 612 12.45 1.12 19.33
C HIS A 612 12.53 1.14 17.80
N LEU A 613 12.35 2.30 17.16
CA LEU A 613 12.63 2.43 15.73
C LEU A 613 14.13 2.33 15.48
N LEU A 614 14.48 1.79 14.31
CA LEU A 614 15.87 1.61 13.92
C LEU A 614 16.74 2.87 14.06
N LYS A 615 16.18 4.04 13.75
CA LYS A 615 16.88 5.32 13.83
C LYS A 615 17.22 5.76 15.27
N HIS A 616 16.55 5.19 16.27
CA HIS A 616 16.72 5.53 17.69
C HIS A 616 17.54 4.49 18.47
N LEU A 617 17.74 3.28 17.93
CA LEU A 617 18.51 2.19 18.56
C LEU A 617 20.04 2.40 18.55
N ALA A 618 20.52 3.65 18.66
CA ALA A 618 21.91 3.98 18.94
C ALA A 618 22.37 3.33 20.27
N PRO A 619 23.64 2.93 20.47
CA PRO A 619 23.97 2.02 21.56
C PRO A 619 23.83 2.75 22.89
N LEU A 620 22.89 2.27 23.71
CA LEU A 620 22.95 2.31 25.17
C LEU A 620 24.13 1.44 25.65
N SER A 621 25.36 1.74 25.20
CA SER A 621 26.58 1.12 25.71
C SER A 621 27.64 2.18 26.01
N SER A 622 27.34 3.03 27.00
CA SER A 622 28.33 3.61 27.89
C SER A 622 27.67 4.11 29.18
N LYS A 623 27.08 3.18 29.96
CA LYS A 623 27.18 3.32 31.41
C LYS A 623 28.60 2.93 31.81
N SER A 624 29.54 3.84 31.55
CA SER A 624 30.86 3.88 32.17
C SER A 624 30.94 5.21 32.89
N GLU A 625 31.13 5.13 34.20
CA GLU A 625 31.26 6.23 35.12
C GLU A 625 32.43 7.17 34.78
N SER A 626 32.27 8.42 35.22
CA SER A 626 33.30 9.39 35.66
C SER A 626 33.92 10.40 34.67
N LEU A 627 33.62 11.68 34.98
CA LEU A 627 34.54 12.82 35.18
C LEU A 627 35.55 13.16 34.06
N SER A 628 35.31 14.26 33.34
CA SER A 628 36.07 15.51 33.51
C SER A 628 35.62 16.59 32.53
N ALA A 629 35.58 17.83 33.03
CA ALA A 629 35.30 19.04 32.29
C ALA A 629 36.45 19.44 31.34
N GLN A 630 36.08 20.23 30.32
CA GLN A 630 36.90 21.06 29.43
C GLN A 630 37.63 20.37 28.26
N GLY A 631 37.26 20.75 27.03
CA GLY A 631 38.08 20.60 25.84
C GLY A 631 37.30 20.32 24.55
N ASP A 632 37.19 21.34 23.70
CA ASP A 632 36.80 21.35 22.28
C ASP A 632 35.41 20.89 21.82
N ALA A 633 34.76 21.79 21.09
CA ALA A 633 33.59 21.56 20.26
C ALA A 633 33.98 20.67 19.06
N GLY A 634 34.11 19.38 19.32
CA GLY A 634 34.17 18.35 18.28
C GLY A 634 32.78 18.11 17.69
N GLU A 635 32.70 18.10 16.35
CA GLU A 635 31.54 17.74 15.56
C GLU A 635 30.82 16.52 16.14
N ALA A 636 29.52 16.65 16.41
CA ALA A 636 28.69 15.54 16.83
C ALA A 636 28.72 14.45 15.74
N LYS A 637 29.29 13.28 16.03
CA LYS A 637 29.11 12.06 15.22
C LYS A 637 27.81 11.38 15.66
N PRO A 638 26.71 11.39 14.87
CA PRO A 638 25.51 10.67 15.24
C PRO A 638 25.43 9.33 14.48
N GLY A 639 25.38 8.22 15.23
CA GLY A 639 24.81 6.92 14.81
C GLY A 639 25.79 5.76 14.57
N LEU A 640 25.27 4.53 14.70
CA LEU A 640 26.00 3.24 14.60
C LEU A 640 26.76 3.08 13.28
N ALA A 641 27.94 2.46 13.34
CA ALA A 641 28.59 1.94 12.14
C ALA A 641 27.73 0.82 11.50
N THR A 642 27.77 0.68 10.17
CA THR A 642 27.02 -0.36 9.43
C THR A 642 27.20 -1.77 10.01
N ALA A 643 28.41 -2.08 10.50
CA ALA A 643 28.75 -3.35 11.13
C ALA A 643 27.99 -3.58 12.46
N GLU A 644 27.86 -2.54 13.29
CA GLU A 644 27.12 -2.60 14.55
C GLU A 644 25.62 -2.79 14.26
N LEU A 645 25.08 -2.13 13.23
CA LEU A 645 23.68 -2.27 12.85
C LEU A 645 23.38 -3.71 12.38
N ARG A 646 24.29 -4.31 11.61
CA ARG A 646 24.22 -5.74 11.24
C ARG A 646 24.25 -6.64 12.47
N ALA A 647 25.10 -6.34 13.46
CA ALA A 647 25.16 -7.10 14.71
C ALA A 647 23.82 -7.03 15.45
N THR A 648 23.26 -5.83 15.63
CA THR A 648 21.95 -5.61 16.26
C THR A 648 20.84 -6.37 15.52
N LEU A 649 20.80 -6.29 14.19
CA LEU A 649 19.81 -7.03 13.38
C LEU A 649 19.94 -8.55 13.49
N ARG A 650 21.12 -9.09 13.82
CA ARG A 650 21.33 -10.53 14.04
C ARG A 650 20.98 -10.97 15.46
N THR A 651 21.25 -10.15 16.45
CA THR A 651 21.14 -10.54 17.87
C THR A 651 19.78 -10.22 18.47
N LEU A 652 19.05 -9.25 17.92
CA LEU A 652 17.76 -8.88 18.49
C LEU A 652 16.77 -10.07 18.45
N PRO A 653 16.12 -10.36 19.60
CA PRO A 653 15.24 -11.51 19.72
C PRO A 653 13.89 -11.27 19.05
N VAL A 654 13.45 -10.01 18.91
CA VAL A 654 12.17 -9.66 18.27
C VAL A 654 12.35 -8.55 17.24
N VAL A 655 11.82 -8.77 16.03
CA VAL A 655 11.69 -7.72 15.00
C VAL A 655 10.24 -7.62 14.56
N ALA A 656 9.68 -6.42 14.69
CA ALA A 656 8.26 -6.16 14.53
C ALA A 656 7.95 -5.20 13.38
N SER A 657 7.01 -5.56 12.51
CA SER A 657 6.57 -4.73 11.39
C SER A 657 5.23 -5.19 10.79
N THR A 658 4.63 -4.38 9.93
CA THR A 658 3.50 -4.85 9.11
C THR A 658 3.93 -5.93 8.11
N THR A 659 3.00 -6.81 7.71
CA THR A 659 3.26 -7.88 6.73
C THR A 659 3.65 -7.34 5.35
N ALA A 660 3.13 -6.18 4.95
CA ALA A 660 3.50 -5.50 3.71
C ALA A 660 4.99 -5.09 3.67
N THR A 661 5.58 -4.72 4.81
CA THR A 661 7.01 -4.39 4.89
C THR A 661 7.87 -5.60 4.54
N TRP A 662 7.53 -6.79 5.04
CA TRP A 662 8.27 -8.04 4.77
C TRP A 662 8.19 -8.50 3.30
N SER A 663 7.21 -7.98 2.56
CA SER A 663 7.10 -8.21 1.12
C SER A 663 7.98 -7.28 0.28
N SER A 664 8.70 -6.33 0.91
CA SER A 664 9.64 -5.45 0.21
C SER A 664 10.94 -6.16 -0.15
N GLU A 665 11.46 -5.86 -1.34
CA GLU A 665 12.76 -6.35 -1.84
C GLU A 665 13.94 -5.95 -0.94
N ARG A 666 13.81 -4.86 -0.19
CA ARG A 666 14.83 -4.41 0.78
C ARG A 666 15.16 -5.52 1.78
N TYR A 667 14.14 -6.29 2.18
CA TYR A 667 14.31 -7.38 3.12
C TYR A 667 14.31 -8.67 2.31
N ALA A 668 15.50 -9.19 2.01
CA ALA A 668 15.67 -10.53 1.49
C ALA A 668 16.30 -11.38 2.59
N PRO A 669 15.78 -12.60 2.87
CA PRO A 669 16.59 -13.58 3.55
C PRO A 669 17.72 -13.90 2.57
N GLU A 670 18.94 -13.41 2.84
CA GLU A 670 20.12 -13.70 2.00
C GLU A 670 20.08 -15.18 1.58
N GLY A 671 20.12 -15.43 0.26
CA GLY A 671 20.44 -16.76 -0.25
C GLY A 671 21.81 -17.15 0.28
N ALA A 672 22.03 -18.44 0.55
CA ALA A 672 23.29 -18.95 1.06
C ALA A 672 24.46 -18.56 0.12
N GLN A 673 25.05 -17.39 0.32
CA GLN A 673 26.40 -17.09 -0.13
C GLN A 673 27.36 -17.85 0.77
N GLU A 674 28.41 -18.39 0.16
CA GLU A 674 29.36 -19.36 0.71
C GLU A 674 30.18 -18.84 1.90
N ASP A 675 30.04 -17.57 2.27
CA ASP A 675 30.80 -16.92 3.35
C ASP A 675 30.16 -17.05 4.73
N GLY A 676 29.73 -18.25 5.15
CA GLY A 676 29.54 -18.68 6.56
C GLY A 676 28.71 -17.80 7.52
N ALA A 677 28.16 -16.67 7.08
CA ALA A 677 27.54 -15.64 7.88
C ALA A 677 26.04 -15.76 7.66
N GLY A 678 25.35 -16.40 8.60
CA GLY A 678 23.91 -16.64 8.50
C GLY A 678 23.10 -15.39 8.15
N SER A 679 21.99 -15.62 7.44
CA SER A 679 21.03 -14.60 7.00
C SER A 679 20.64 -13.66 8.15
N LEU A 680 20.81 -12.35 7.94
CA LEU A 680 20.53 -11.29 8.94
C LEU A 680 19.12 -11.42 9.55
N LEU A 681 18.12 -11.70 8.70
CA LEU A 681 16.70 -11.67 9.03
C LEU A 681 16.06 -13.06 8.96
N ARG A 682 16.70 -14.06 9.56
CA ARG A 682 16.09 -15.39 9.76
C ARG A 682 15.57 -15.54 11.19
N PHE A 683 14.33 -16.02 11.30
CA PHE A 683 13.62 -16.19 12.56
C PHE A 683 13.26 -17.65 12.80
N ASP A 684 13.13 -18.03 14.07
CA ASP A 684 12.64 -19.35 14.44
C ASP A 684 11.12 -19.38 14.30
N VAL A 685 10.43 -18.33 14.77
CA VAL A 685 8.97 -18.23 14.77
C VAL A 685 8.50 -16.94 14.11
N ALA A 686 7.55 -17.02 13.19
CA ALA A 686 6.74 -15.88 12.77
C ALA A 686 5.41 -15.90 13.53
N LEU A 687 5.11 -14.84 14.30
CA LEU A 687 3.83 -14.63 14.95
C LEU A 687 3.09 -13.50 14.21
N ILE A 688 1.95 -13.82 13.61
CA ILE A 688 1.19 -12.89 12.79
C ILE A 688 -0.21 -12.70 13.39
N ASP A 689 -0.48 -11.52 13.94
CA ASP A 689 -1.82 -11.13 14.39
C ASP A 689 -2.67 -10.57 13.24
N GLU A 690 -3.99 -10.60 13.42
CA GLU A 690 -4.97 -10.25 12.40
C GLU A 690 -4.79 -11.04 11.09
N ALA A 691 -4.31 -12.29 11.18
CA ALA A 691 -4.05 -13.15 10.03
C ALA A 691 -5.31 -13.44 9.19
N GLY A 692 -6.50 -13.35 9.80
CA GLY A 692 -7.80 -13.47 9.12
C GLY A 692 -8.10 -12.37 8.11
N GLN A 693 -7.40 -11.23 8.16
CA GLN A 693 -7.57 -10.09 7.26
C GLN A 693 -6.58 -10.09 6.07
N LEU A 694 -5.67 -11.05 6.01
CA LEU A 694 -4.66 -11.12 4.97
C LEU A 694 -5.00 -12.18 3.93
N THR A 695 -4.84 -11.85 2.65
CA THR A 695 -4.88 -12.85 1.58
C THR A 695 -3.72 -13.82 1.76
N VAL A 696 -3.88 -15.06 1.29
CA VAL A 696 -2.81 -16.06 1.34
C VAL A 696 -1.49 -15.51 0.77
N PRO A 697 -1.44 -14.93 -0.47
CA PRO A 697 -0.19 -14.44 -1.05
C PRO A 697 0.47 -13.28 -0.27
N ALA A 698 -0.32 -12.41 0.37
CA ALA A 698 0.22 -11.33 1.19
C ALA A 698 0.94 -11.87 2.43
N LEU A 699 0.40 -12.93 3.03
CA LEU A 699 0.94 -13.55 4.24
C LEU A 699 2.24 -14.33 3.98
N LEU A 700 2.41 -14.90 2.77
CA LEU A 700 3.64 -15.60 2.35
C LEU A 700 4.90 -14.73 2.45
N GLY A 701 4.74 -13.41 2.24
CA GLY A 701 5.84 -12.45 2.29
C GLY A 701 6.56 -12.44 3.65
N ALA A 702 5.83 -12.64 4.74
CA ALA A 702 6.39 -12.73 6.10
C ALA A 702 6.79 -14.17 6.48
N LEU A 703 5.99 -15.18 6.11
CA LEU A 703 6.26 -16.57 6.51
C LEU A 703 7.59 -17.11 5.98
N ARG A 704 8.06 -16.64 4.83
CA ARG A 704 9.33 -17.10 4.22
C ARG A 704 10.57 -16.84 5.08
N PHE A 705 10.47 -15.99 6.09
CA PHE A 705 11.57 -15.64 6.99
C PHE A 705 11.66 -16.53 8.24
N ALA A 706 10.66 -17.39 8.49
CA ALA A 706 10.57 -18.19 9.71
C ALA A 706 10.54 -19.70 9.43
N ARG A 707 11.02 -20.49 10.40
CA ARG A 707 11.01 -21.96 10.33
C ARG A 707 9.65 -22.57 10.69
N ARG A 708 8.88 -21.90 11.55
CA ARG A 708 7.55 -22.29 12.03
C ARG A 708 6.73 -21.02 12.31
N PHE A 709 5.41 -21.12 12.38
CA PHE A 709 4.57 -19.92 12.46
C PHE A 709 3.31 -20.06 13.32
N ILE A 710 2.91 -18.94 13.93
CA ILE A 710 1.70 -18.82 14.73
C ILE A 710 0.81 -17.78 14.05
N LEU A 711 -0.40 -18.17 13.65
CA LEU A 711 -1.39 -17.25 13.10
C LEU A 711 -2.44 -16.97 14.17
N VAL A 712 -2.59 -15.70 14.53
CA VAL A 712 -3.63 -15.24 15.45
C VAL A 712 -4.67 -14.47 14.64
N GLY A 713 -5.94 -14.79 14.85
CA GLY A 713 -7.01 -14.21 14.06
C GLY A 713 -8.40 -14.59 14.53
N ASP A 714 -9.39 -14.10 13.78
CA ASP A 714 -10.80 -14.44 13.97
C ASP A 714 -11.51 -14.40 12.61
N GLU A 715 -11.86 -15.56 12.07
CA GLU A 715 -12.53 -15.68 10.78
C GLU A 715 -13.98 -15.16 10.80
N LYS A 716 -14.53 -14.86 11.98
CA LYS A 716 -15.85 -14.23 12.14
C LYS A 716 -15.78 -12.69 12.15
N GLN A 717 -14.58 -12.10 12.14
CA GLN A 717 -14.35 -10.66 11.93
C GLN A 717 -13.99 -10.37 10.46
N LEU A 718 -13.52 -9.16 10.15
CA LEU A 718 -13.33 -8.72 8.77
C LEU A 718 -12.39 -9.68 7.98
N PRO A 719 -12.83 -10.18 6.81
CA PRO A 719 -11.98 -10.95 5.92
C PRO A 719 -11.02 -10.02 5.13
N PRO A 720 -10.10 -10.58 4.33
CA PRO A 720 -9.28 -9.78 3.42
C PRO A 720 -10.13 -8.95 2.46
N LEU A 721 -9.73 -7.70 2.25
CA LEU A 721 -10.35 -6.83 1.27
C LEU A 721 -9.92 -7.24 -0.13
N VAL A 722 -10.88 -7.64 -0.95
CA VAL A 722 -10.71 -7.99 -2.37
C VAL A 722 -11.71 -7.17 -3.17
N LEU A 723 -11.23 -6.32 -4.07
CA LEU A 723 -12.05 -5.40 -4.87
C LEU A 723 -12.85 -6.17 -5.92
N SER A 724 -12.24 -7.15 -6.58
CA SER A 724 -12.90 -7.96 -7.58
C SER A 724 -13.76 -9.04 -6.94
N ARG A 725 -15.06 -8.99 -7.23
CA ARG A 725 -16.00 -10.05 -6.85
C ARG A 725 -15.60 -11.41 -7.42
N GLU A 726 -15.11 -11.44 -8.67
CA GLU A 726 -14.65 -12.67 -9.33
C GLU A 726 -13.43 -13.26 -8.59
N ALA A 727 -12.44 -12.43 -8.25
CA ALA A 727 -11.27 -12.90 -7.51
C ALA A 727 -11.64 -13.34 -6.09
N ALA A 728 -12.57 -12.64 -5.44
CA ALA A 728 -13.08 -12.98 -4.12
C ALA A 728 -13.77 -14.36 -4.12
N GLU A 729 -14.68 -14.60 -5.07
CA GLU A 729 -15.39 -15.87 -5.25
C GLU A 729 -14.43 -17.00 -5.67
N GLY A 730 -13.37 -16.69 -6.42
CA GLY A 730 -12.27 -17.63 -6.74
C GLY A 730 -11.38 -18.03 -5.55
N GLY A 731 -11.61 -17.44 -4.38
CA GLY A 731 -10.96 -17.78 -3.12
C GLY A 731 -9.83 -16.86 -2.69
N LEU A 732 -9.63 -15.71 -3.35
CA LEU A 732 -8.65 -14.71 -2.88
C LEU A 732 -9.06 -14.09 -1.54
N ARG A 733 -10.36 -14.08 -1.23
CA ARG A 733 -10.94 -13.61 0.04
C ARG A 733 -10.79 -14.63 1.18
N GLU A 734 -10.42 -15.88 0.89
CA GLU A 734 -10.14 -16.85 1.94
C GLU A 734 -8.73 -16.61 2.51
N SER A 735 -8.64 -16.32 3.80
CA SER A 735 -7.35 -16.14 4.49
C SER A 735 -6.66 -17.49 4.73
N LEU A 736 -5.33 -17.47 4.93
CA LEU A 736 -4.60 -18.68 5.31
C LEU A 736 -5.08 -19.23 6.66
N PHE A 737 -5.43 -18.34 7.60
CA PHE A 737 -6.00 -18.73 8.90
C PHE A 737 -7.28 -19.54 8.73
N SER A 738 -8.22 -19.04 7.91
CA SER A 738 -9.49 -19.71 7.61
C SER A 738 -9.29 -21.06 6.91
N LEU A 739 -8.39 -21.10 5.93
CA LEU A 739 -8.07 -22.32 5.18
C LEU A 739 -7.50 -23.41 6.09
N LEU A 740 -6.47 -23.09 6.88
CA LEU A 740 -5.84 -24.07 7.78
C LEU A 740 -6.77 -24.48 8.92
N LYS A 741 -7.62 -23.57 9.43
CA LYS A 741 -8.63 -23.90 10.43
C LYS A 741 -9.63 -24.91 9.89
N ARG A 742 -10.15 -24.71 8.67
CA ARG A 742 -11.03 -25.68 7.99
C ARG A 742 -10.35 -27.04 7.85
N CYS A 743 -9.09 -27.07 7.41
CA CYS A 743 -8.33 -28.33 7.29
C CYS A 743 -8.18 -29.05 8.65
N ASP A 744 -7.93 -28.32 9.75
CA ASP A 744 -7.87 -28.91 11.09
C ASP A 744 -9.23 -29.46 11.55
N GLU A 745 -10.31 -28.72 11.32
CA GLU A 745 -11.69 -29.14 11.65
C GLU A 745 -12.09 -30.41 10.89
N GLU A 746 -11.86 -30.44 9.56
CA GLU A 746 -12.11 -31.61 8.71
C GLU A 746 -11.28 -32.83 9.17
N TYR A 747 -10.00 -32.61 9.49
CA TYR A 747 -9.14 -33.67 9.99
C TYR A 747 -9.65 -34.21 11.33
N ARG A 748 -10.04 -33.33 12.27
CA ARG A 748 -10.57 -33.71 13.59
C ARG A 748 -11.89 -34.47 13.49
N ALA A 749 -12.76 -34.10 12.54
CA ALA A 749 -13.99 -34.83 12.28
C ALA A 749 -13.71 -36.26 11.80
N ALA A 750 -12.70 -36.44 10.96
CA ALA A 750 -12.25 -37.76 10.51
C ALA A 750 -11.45 -38.55 11.57
N HIS A 751 -10.79 -37.86 12.50
CA HIS A 751 -9.93 -38.47 13.53
C HIS A 751 -10.27 -37.93 14.95
N PRO A 752 -11.36 -38.42 15.56
CA PRO A 752 -11.74 -38.03 16.92
C PRO A 752 -10.62 -38.27 17.93
N GLY A 753 -10.45 -37.36 18.89
CA GLY A 753 -9.41 -37.45 19.93
C GLY A 753 -8.03 -36.96 19.49
N SER A 754 -7.84 -36.62 18.21
CA SER A 754 -6.60 -36.01 17.75
C SER A 754 -6.45 -34.56 18.26
N GLU A 755 -5.20 -34.10 18.43
CA GLU A 755 -4.93 -32.76 18.97
C GLU A 755 -5.25 -31.66 17.95
N SER A 756 -5.97 -30.62 18.35
CA SER A 756 -6.28 -29.51 17.43
C SER A 756 -5.05 -28.63 17.20
N ALA A 757 -4.83 -28.26 15.95
CA ALA A 757 -3.89 -27.21 15.58
C ALA A 757 -4.43 -25.79 15.84
N CYS A 758 -5.68 -25.66 16.28
CA CYS A 758 -6.35 -24.40 16.55
C CYS A 758 -6.79 -24.32 18.02
N VAL A 759 -6.25 -23.35 18.75
CA VAL A 759 -6.69 -23.08 20.12
C VAL A 759 -7.67 -21.91 20.09
N ALA A 760 -8.92 -22.18 20.48
CA ALA A 760 -9.96 -21.16 20.59
C ALA A 760 -9.99 -20.55 21.99
N LEU A 761 -10.02 -19.21 22.06
CA LEU A 761 -10.27 -18.47 23.29
C LEU A 761 -11.76 -18.13 23.39
N THR A 762 -12.41 -18.51 24.48
CA THR A 762 -13.87 -18.38 24.68
C THR A 762 -14.25 -17.42 25.80
N THR A 763 -13.32 -17.04 26.67
CA THR A 763 -13.55 -16.12 27.79
C THR A 763 -13.10 -14.71 27.41
N GLN A 764 -14.04 -13.76 27.42
CA GLN A 764 -13.77 -12.36 27.08
C GLN A 764 -13.77 -11.44 28.30
N TYR A 765 -12.91 -10.42 28.24
CA TYR A 765 -12.58 -9.46 29.31
C TYR A 765 -12.91 -8.01 28.92
N ARG A 766 -13.77 -7.81 27.91
CA ARG A 766 -14.14 -6.50 27.36
C ARG A 766 -15.59 -6.13 27.71
N MET A 767 -16.53 -6.92 27.22
CA MET A 767 -17.95 -6.61 27.10
C MET A 767 -18.72 -7.02 28.36
N HIS A 768 -19.72 -6.24 28.73
CA HIS A 768 -20.79 -6.69 29.63
C HIS A 768 -21.47 -7.96 29.08
N GLU A 769 -21.98 -8.84 29.95
CA GLU A 769 -22.56 -10.13 29.52
C GLU A 769 -23.69 -9.97 28.51
N GLN A 770 -24.60 -9.00 28.71
CA GLN A 770 -25.72 -8.72 27.80
C GLN A 770 -25.27 -8.16 26.45
N ILE A 771 -24.13 -7.45 26.39
CA ILE A 771 -23.54 -7.00 25.13
C ILE A 771 -22.95 -8.22 24.41
N ALA A 772 -22.22 -9.08 25.13
CA ALA A 772 -21.58 -10.26 24.58
C ALA A 772 -22.56 -11.36 24.14
N ALA A 773 -23.73 -11.46 24.78
CA ALA A 773 -24.66 -12.57 24.56
C ALA A 773 -25.18 -12.63 23.11
N PHE A 774 -25.46 -11.47 22.49
CA PHE A 774 -25.93 -11.44 21.11
C PHE A 774 -24.84 -11.87 20.11
N PRO A 775 -23.64 -11.24 20.07
CA PRO A 775 -22.55 -11.73 19.22
C PRO A 775 -22.18 -13.18 19.49
N SER A 776 -22.20 -13.61 20.75
CA SER A 776 -21.92 -15.00 21.13
C SER A 776 -22.88 -15.97 20.44
N ARG A 777 -24.20 -15.73 20.52
CA ARG A 777 -25.20 -16.62 19.90
C ARG A 777 -25.18 -16.53 18.37
N CYS A 778 -25.04 -15.32 17.82
CA CYS A 778 -25.15 -15.08 16.39
C CYS A 778 -23.91 -15.53 15.60
N PHE A 779 -22.70 -15.30 16.13
CA PHE A 779 -21.45 -15.50 15.38
C PHE A 779 -20.56 -16.63 15.92
N TYR A 780 -20.67 -16.95 17.21
CA TYR A 780 -19.75 -17.85 17.92
C TYR A 780 -20.44 -19.05 18.59
N GLY A 781 -21.62 -19.46 18.09
CA GLY A 781 -22.30 -20.69 18.56
C GLY A 781 -22.72 -20.71 20.03
N GLY A 782 -22.74 -19.55 20.71
CA GLY A 782 -23.05 -19.45 22.15
C GLY A 782 -21.86 -19.72 23.08
N GLU A 783 -20.64 -19.85 22.54
CA GLU A 783 -19.47 -20.24 23.34
C GLU A 783 -18.73 -19.08 24.01
N LEU A 784 -18.93 -17.83 23.56
CA LEU A 784 -18.22 -16.65 24.06
C LEU A 784 -18.80 -16.18 25.42
N ARG A 785 -18.00 -16.29 26.49
CA ARG A 785 -18.41 -16.05 27.88
C ARG A 785 -17.75 -14.82 28.46
N ALA A 786 -18.52 -13.98 29.15
CA ALA A 786 -17.98 -12.84 29.89
C ALA A 786 -17.28 -13.28 31.17
N HIS A 787 -16.03 -12.86 31.35
CA HIS A 787 -15.34 -13.05 32.63
C HIS A 787 -16.06 -12.29 33.76
N PRO A 788 -16.11 -12.82 35.00
CA PRO A 788 -16.79 -12.15 36.12
C PRO A 788 -16.37 -10.69 36.36
N SER A 789 -15.13 -10.33 36.04
CA SER A 789 -14.62 -8.95 36.16
C SER A 789 -15.25 -7.94 35.21
N VAL A 790 -15.94 -8.39 34.16
CA VAL A 790 -16.63 -7.55 33.17
C VAL A 790 -18.11 -7.86 33.01
N ALA A 791 -18.55 -9.07 33.38
CA ALA A 791 -19.91 -9.56 33.16
C ALA A 791 -21.01 -8.59 33.64
N ARG A 792 -20.78 -7.90 34.77
CA ARG A 792 -21.71 -6.94 35.40
C ARG A 792 -21.24 -5.48 35.33
N ARG A 793 -20.25 -5.16 34.48
CA ARG A 793 -19.64 -3.83 34.43
C ARG A 793 -20.59 -2.80 33.82
N GLN A 794 -21.10 -1.89 34.65
CA GLN A 794 -22.02 -0.84 34.22
C GLN A 794 -21.32 0.48 33.92
N LEU A 795 -22.01 1.37 33.19
CA LEU A 795 -21.57 2.74 32.98
C LEU A 795 -21.65 3.53 34.29
N SER A 796 -20.55 4.15 34.69
CA SER A 796 -20.45 4.96 35.91
C SER A 796 -20.53 6.45 35.56
N PHE A 797 -21.35 7.21 36.30
CA PHE A 797 -21.47 8.66 36.15
C PHE A 797 -20.87 9.39 37.36
N GLY A 798 -20.42 10.63 37.16
CA GLY A 798 -19.85 11.47 38.23
C GLY A 798 -20.88 11.99 39.25
N GLY A 799 -22.16 11.62 39.11
CA GLY A 799 -23.27 12.00 39.98
C GLY A 799 -24.56 11.26 39.61
N PRO A 800 -25.67 11.47 40.35
CA PRO A 800 -26.94 10.82 40.07
C PRO A 800 -27.48 11.18 38.67
N VAL A 801 -28.11 10.21 38.00
CA VAL A 801 -28.72 10.40 36.67
C VAL A 801 -30.04 11.15 36.83
N THR A 802 -29.97 12.47 37.01
CA THR A 802 -31.16 13.32 37.06
C THR A 802 -31.49 13.89 35.67
N PRO A 803 -32.77 14.15 35.37
CA PRO A 803 -33.16 14.88 34.17
C PRO A 803 -32.53 16.26 34.14
N ARG A 804 -31.92 16.64 33.02
CA ARG A 804 -31.48 18.03 32.78
C ARG A 804 -32.56 18.79 32.00
N LEU A 805 -32.59 20.11 32.18
CA LEU A 805 -33.54 20.98 31.48
C LEU A 805 -33.39 20.82 29.95
N GLY A 806 -34.47 20.47 29.27
CA GLY A 806 -34.50 20.24 27.81
C GLY A 806 -34.03 18.85 27.35
N GLU A 807 -33.71 17.93 28.26
CA GLU A 807 -33.30 16.56 27.92
C GLU A 807 -34.53 15.65 27.71
N ARG A 808 -34.55 14.90 26.60
CA ARG A 808 -35.64 13.96 26.29
C ARG A 808 -35.65 12.78 27.26
N ALA A 809 -36.84 12.34 27.66
CA ALA A 809 -37.01 11.13 28.48
C ALA A 809 -36.39 9.88 27.84
N ALA A 810 -36.47 9.75 26.51
CA ALA A 810 -35.84 8.68 25.75
C ALA A 810 -34.32 8.63 25.92
N ILE A 811 -33.64 9.80 25.96
CA ILE A 811 -32.19 9.90 26.19
C ILE A 811 -31.85 9.43 27.60
N LEU A 812 -32.59 9.88 28.62
CA LEU A 812 -32.37 9.45 30.00
C LEU A 812 -32.53 7.94 30.18
N ARG A 813 -33.59 7.37 29.61
CA ARG A 813 -33.80 5.91 29.60
C ARG A 813 -32.64 5.21 28.87
N ALA A 814 -32.24 5.72 27.71
CA ALA A 814 -31.12 5.17 26.96
C ALA A 814 -29.78 5.25 27.70
N LEU A 815 -29.61 6.15 28.66
CA LEU A 815 -28.40 6.28 29.48
C LEU A 815 -28.43 5.46 30.78
N HIS A 816 -29.53 4.76 31.08
CA HIS A 816 -29.68 4.01 32.32
C HIS A 816 -28.54 2.97 32.48
N PRO A 817 -27.76 2.99 33.58
CA PRO A 817 -26.63 2.07 33.79
C PRO A 817 -27.01 0.59 33.79
N GLY A 818 -28.23 0.27 34.23
CA GLY A 818 -28.79 -1.09 34.25
C GLY A 818 -29.23 -1.60 32.87
N GLN A 819 -29.13 -0.81 31.80
CA GLN A 819 -29.41 -1.23 30.43
C GLN A 819 -28.15 -1.08 29.56
N PRO A 820 -27.23 -2.07 29.56
CA PRO A 820 -25.99 -2.05 28.80
C PRO A 820 -26.19 -2.04 27.28
N VAL A 821 -27.27 -2.63 26.77
CA VAL A 821 -27.66 -2.58 25.35
C VAL A 821 -28.95 -1.80 25.25
N VAL A 822 -29.05 -0.87 24.29
CA VAL A 822 -30.27 -0.10 24.02
C VAL A 822 -30.42 0.11 22.52
N PHE A 823 -31.66 -0.01 22.01
CA PHE A 823 -32.03 0.44 20.67
C PHE A 823 -32.95 1.66 20.75
N LEU A 824 -32.53 2.77 20.16
CA LEU A 824 -33.30 4.00 20.01
C LEU A 824 -33.91 4.06 18.60
N ASN A 825 -35.22 3.90 18.54
CA ASN A 825 -35.97 3.93 17.30
C ASN A 825 -36.26 5.37 16.86
N VAL A 826 -35.69 5.76 15.72
CA VAL A 826 -35.91 7.07 15.09
C VAL A 826 -37.10 6.97 14.14
N THR A 827 -38.19 7.69 14.41
CA THR A 827 -39.42 7.66 13.61
C THR A 827 -39.47 8.72 12.51
N THR A 828 -38.66 9.78 12.59
CA THR A 828 -38.62 10.86 11.61
C THR A 828 -37.85 10.47 10.34
N PRO A 829 -38.47 10.42 9.16
CA PRO A 829 -37.80 10.07 7.92
C PRO A 829 -37.08 11.30 7.32
N GLU A 830 -36.00 11.74 7.96
CA GLU A 830 -35.11 12.78 7.42
C GLU A 830 -33.77 12.15 7.00
N SER A 831 -33.78 11.56 5.80
CA SER A 831 -32.60 10.96 5.17
C SER A 831 -32.40 11.50 3.77
N GLU A 832 -31.17 11.88 3.48
CA GLU A 832 -30.68 12.13 2.13
C GLU A 832 -29.49 11.21 1.89
N ALA A 833 -29.51 10.45 0.79
CA ALA A 833 -28.40 9.65 0.25
C ALA A 833 -27.28 9.26 1.27
N ARG A 834 -27.50 8.19 2.04
CA ARG A 834 -26.54 7.61 3.02
C ARG A 834 -26.24 8.48 4.24
N VAL A 835 -27.08 9.48 4.51
CA VAL A 835 -27.00 10.37 5.66
C VAL A 835 -28.36 10.47 6.34
N SER A 836 -28.39 10.35 7.67
CA SER A 836 -29.59 10.60 8.48
C SER A 836 -29.35 11.78 9.41
N GLN A 837 -30.07 12.88 9.17
CA GLN A 837 -30.01 14.10 10.00
C GLN A 837 -30.69 13.89 11.35
N ALA A 838 -31.75 13.09 11.37
CA ALA A 838 -32.45 12.73 12.61
C ALA A 838 -31.55 11.92 13.55
N GLU A 839 -30.89 10.88 13.01
CA GLU A 839 -29.95 10.08 13.80
C GLU A 839 -28.78 10.93 14.30
N ALA A 840 -28.20 11.80 13.46
CA ALA A 840 -27.07 12.63 13.86
C ALA A 840 -27.41 13.64 14.98
N ARG A 841 -28.62 14.21 14.95
CA ARG A 841 -29.14 15.05 16.04
C ARG A 841 -29.29 14.27 17.34
N LEU A 842 -29.83 13.05 17.26
CA LEU A 842 -29.98 12.19 18.44
C LEU A 842 -28.62 11.75 19.01
N VAL A 843 -27.65 11.41 18.15
CA VAL A 843 -26.28 11.09 18.58
C VAL A 843 -25.64 12.29 19.27
N ARG A 844 -25.84 13.52 18.77
CA ARG A 844 -25.38 14.74 19.45
C ARG A 844 -25.98 14.90 20.84
N GLU A 845 -27.28 14.67 20.99
CA GLU A 845 -27.97 14.70 22.30
C GLU A 845 -27.38 13.65 23.25
N LEU A 846 -27.20 12.41 22.79
CA LEU A 846 -26.58 11.32 23.57
C LEU A 846 -25.16 11.68 24.04
N VAL A 847 -24.31 12.15 23.13
CA VAL A 847 -22.93 12.52 23.47
C VAL A 847 -22.92 13.68 24.46
N THR A 848 -23.75 14.71 24.25
CA THR A 848 -23.85 15.85 25.17
C THR A 848 -24.29 15.41 26.56
N ALA A 849 -25.25 14.50 26.64
CA ALA A 849 -25.77 13.94 27.87
C ALA A 849 -24.75 13.03 28.60
N LEU A 850 -23.93 12.27 27.86
CA LEU A 850 -22.83 11.46 28.40
C LEU A 850 -21.70 12.34 28.95
N LEU A 851 -21.20 13.28 28.15
CA LEU A 851 -20.14 14.22 28.54
C LEU A 851 -20.56 15.04 29.75
N GLY A 852 -21.81 15.52 29.73
CA GLY A 852 -22.39 16.27 30.82
C GLY A 852 -22.38 15.52 32.15
N ARG A 853 -22.44 14.18 32.14
CA ARG A 853 -22.43 13.31 33.32
C ARG A 853 -21.05 12.76 33.69
N GLY A 854 -20.00 13.33 33.10
CA GLY A 854 -18.61 13.00 33.44
C GLY A 854 -18.05 11.78 32.69
N VAL A 855 -18.73 11.29 31.65
CA VAL A 855 -18.12 10.30 30.75
C VAL A 855 -17.11 11.03 29.86
N GLY A 856 -15.84 10.63 29.91
CA GLY A 856 -14.78 11.29 29.15
C GLY A 856 -14.96 11.11 27.64
N PRO A 857 -14.56 12.08 26.80
CA PRO A 857 -14.66 11.96 25.34
C PRO A 857 -13.93 10.75 24.76
N SER A 858 -12.75 10.40 25.32
CA SER A 858 -11.97 9.21 24.95
C SER A 858 -12.66 7.88 25.29
N GLN A 859 -13.68 7.91 26.13
CA GLN A 859 -14.46 6.73 26.52
C GLN A 859 -15.64 6.47 25.59
N ILE A 860 -15.90 7.36 24.62
CA ILE A 860 -17.03 7.29 23.70
C ILE A 860 -16.51 7.02 22.28
N GLY A 861 -17.15 6.08 21.59
CA GLY A 861 -16.94 5.83 20.16
C GLY A 861 -18.25 5.87 19.40
N ILE A 862 -18.22 6.42 18.20
CA ILE A 862 -19.37 6.47 17.30
C ILE A 862 -19.00 5.75 16.01
N ILE A 863 -19.83 4.80 15.64
CA ILE A 863 -19.66 3.96 14.45
C ILE A 863 -20.82 4.25 13.50
N ALA A 864 -20.51 4.43 12.22
CA ALA A 864 -21.50 4.55 11.17
C ALA A 864 -21.07 3.73 9.93
N PRO A 865 -22.03 3.26 9.12
CA PRO A 865 -21.75 2.40 7.97
C PRO A 865 -21.00 3.12 6.84
N TYR A 866 -21.24 4.42 6.64
CA TYR A 866 -20.61 5.22 5.59
C TYR A 866 -19.86 6.41 6.14
N ARG A 867 -18.81 6.78 5.42
CA ARG A 867 -18.06 8.02 5.67
C ARG A 867 -18.92 9.27 5.54
N ALA A 868 -19.94 9.27 4.66
CA ALA A 868 -20.89 10.39 4.54
C ALA A 868 -21.63 10.64 5.87
N GLN A 869 -22.11 9.58 6.52
CA GLN A 869 -22.72 9.70 7.85
C GLN A 869 -21.68 10.06 8.92
N VAL A 870 -20.46 9.51 8.87
CA VAL A 870 -19.37 9.93 9.79
C VAL A 870 -19.09 11.42 9.67
N ALA A 871 -19.01 11.96 8.45
CA ALA A 871 -18.83 13.38 8.21
C ALA A 871 -20.02 14.20 8.73
N ASN A 872 -21.26 13.73 8.51
CA ASN A 872 -22.46 14.35 9.05
C ASN A 872 -22.44 14.40 10.59
N LEU A 873 -22.10 13.29 11.23
CA LEU A 873 -21.96 13.21 12.69
C LEU A 873 -20.90 14.17 13.22
N ARG A 874 -19.74 14.25 12.55
CA ARG A 874 -18.67 15.21 12.89
C ARG A 874 -19.16 16.66 12.79
N ARG A 875 -19.98 17.01 11.79
CA ARG A 875 -20.56 18.37 11.67
C ARG A 875 -21.52 18.70 12.81
N HIS A 876 -22.32 17.74 13.26
CA HIS A 876 -23.24 17.93 14.39
C HIS A 876 -22.53 18.01 15.74
N LEU A 877 -21.37 17.38 15.87
CA LEU A 877 -20.58 17.32 17.09
C LEU A 877 -19.51 18.42 17.17
N VAL A 878 -19.70 19.56 16.50
CA VAL A 878 -18.79 20.71 16.61
C VAL A 878 -19.09 21.49 17.90
N TRP A 879 -18.09 21.63 18.78
CA TRP A 879 -18.20 22.43 19.99
C TRP A 879 -17.47 23.77 19.83
N LYS A 880 -18.09 24.86 20.30
CA LYS A 880 -17.56 26.25 20.16
C LYS A 880 -16.13 26.41 20.65
N GLN A 881 -15.74 25.70 21.71
CA GLN A 881 -14.40 25.76 22.29
C GLN A 881 -13.30 25.19 21.38
N TYR A 882 -13.63 24.22 20.53
CA TYR A 882 -12.64 23.51 19.70
C TYR A 882 -12.76 23.83 18.20
N GLY A 883 -13.84 24.49 17.77
CA GLY A 883 -14.12 24.72 16.35
C GLY A 883 -14.36 23.43 15.52
N ALA A 884 -14.26 22.27 16.17
CA ALA A 884 -14.32 20.92 15.61
C ALA A 884 -14.90 19.93 16.65
N PRO A 885 -15.12 18.65 16.30
CA PRO A 885 -15.33 17.60 17.30
C PRO A 885 -14.19 17.54 18.31
N HIS A 886 -14.51 17.19 19.55
CA HIS A 886 -13.52 16.96 20.58
C HIS A 886 -12.48 15.94 20.07
N PRO A 887 -11.17 16.25 20.07
CA PRO A 887 -10.15 15.44 19.40
C PRO A 887 -10.07 14.01 19.96
N ALA A 888 -10.32 13.84 21.26
CA ALA A 888 -10.36 12.51 21.89
C ALA A 888 -11.62 11.67 21.56
N LEU A 889 -12.66 12.24 20.93
CA LEU A 889 -13.87 11.51 20.55
C LEU A 889 -13.66 10.79 19.21
N THR A 890 -13.84 9.46 19.20
CA THR A 890 -13.62 8.67 17.98
C THR A 890 -14.92 8.50 17.20
N ILE A 891 -14.96 8.99 15.96
CA ILE A 891 -16.11 8.89 15.05
C ILE A 891 -15.60 8.35 13.71
N ASP A 892 -15.93 7.10 13.38
CA ASP A 892 -15.41 6.45 12.17
C ASP A 892 -16.30 5.30 11.66
N THR A 893 -15.91 4.68 10.54
CA THR A 893 -16.54 3.45 10.03
C THR A 893 -16.07 2.22 10.79
N VAL A 894 -16.80 1.11 10.65
CA VAL A 894 -16.47 -0.17 11.31
C VAL A 894 -15.03 -0.62 11.01
N ASP A 895 -14.62 -0.55 9.74
CA ASP A 895 -13.29 -0.99 9.29
C ASP A 895 -12.16 -0.25 10.00
N ARG A 896 -12.34 1.04 10.30
CA ARG A 896 -11.32 1.85 11.01
C ARG A 896 -11.43 1.74 12.53
N PHE A 897 -12.57 1.30 13.03
CA PHE A 897 -12.73 1.04 14.47
C PHE A 897 -12.15 -0.32 14.89
N GLN A 898 -11.68 -1.14 13.94
CA GLN A 898 -11.08 -2.42 14.24
C GLN A 898 -9.85 -2.28 15.15
N GLY A 899 -9.68 -3.23 16.08
CA GLY A 899 -8.68 -3.15 17.15
C GLY A 899 -9.00 -2.14 18.26
N GLY A 900 -9.85 -1.14 18.00
CA GLY A 900 -10.33 -0.19 19.01
C GLY A 900 -11.42 -0.75 19.92
N GLU A 901 -11.55 -0.17 21.11
CA GLU A 901 -12.64 -0.42 22.06
C GLU A 901 -12.93 0.86 22.89
N ARG A 902 -14.18 1.03 23.34
CA ARG A 902 -14.60 2.18 24.13
C ARG A 902 -15.55 1.76 25.24
N ALA A 903 -15.64 2.56 26.30
CA ALA A 903 -16.60 2.31 27.37
C ALA A 903 -18.04 2.35 26.84
N VAL A 904 -18.32 3.33 25.98
CA VAL A 904 -19.61 3.52 25.31
C VAL A 904 -19.40 3.51 23.80
N ILE A 905 -20.18 2.70 23.09
CA ILE A 905 -20.28 2.74 21.63
C ILE A 905 -21.69 3.14 21.22
N ILE A 906 -21.78 4.07 20.27
CA ILE A 906 -23.01 4.47 19.61
C ILE A 906 -22.92 4.06 18.15
N ILE A 907 -23.87 3.26 17.65
CA ILE A 907 -23.96 2.87 16.24
C ILE A 907 -25.11 3.62 15.59
N SER A 908 -24.82 4.43 14.57
CA SER A 908 -25.82 5.10 13.72
C SER A 908 -25.94 4.34 12.40
N PHE A 909 -27.08 3.72 12.13
CA PHE A 909 -27.31 2.91 10.92
C PHE A 909 -27.58 3.75 9.66
N ALA A 910 -27.84 5.04 9.79
CA ALA A 910 -28.08 5.99 8.69
C ALA A 910 -29.15 5.52 7.69
N THR A 911 -30.20 4.85 8.18
CA THR A 911 -31.19 4.18 7.33
C THR A 911 -32.59 4.50 7.82
N THR A 912 -33.40 5.11 6.95
CA THR A 912 -34.80 5.46 7.25
C THR A 912 -35.81 4.66 6.43
N GLN A 913 -35.36 3.91 5.43
CA GLN A 913 -36.18 3.03 4.60
C GLN A 913 -35.43 1.71 4.33
N PRO A 914 -36.13 0.59 4.12
CA PRO A 914 -35.48 -0.67 3.79
C PRO A 914 -34.50 -0.49 2.62
N PRO A 915 -33.22 -0.84 2.79
CA PRO A 915 -32.24 -0.63 1.74
C PRO A 915 -32.52 -1.56 0.56
N PRO A 916 -32.47 -1.07 -0.69
CA PRO A 916 -32.71 -1.92 -1.85
C PRO A 916 -31.65 -3.02 -1.95
N PRO A 917 -32.03 -4.28 -2.27
CA PRO A 917 -31.08 -5.37 -2.47
C PRO A 917 -30.00 -5.02 -3.49
N GLY A 918 -28.75 -5.39 -3.21
CA GLY A 918 -27.60 -5.06 -4.06
C GLY A 918 -27.12 -3.60 -3.99
N SER A 919 -27.73 -2.76 -3.15
CA SER A 919 -27.12 -1.48 -2.80
C SER A 919 -25.97 -1.69 -1.81
N LEU A 920 -24.95 -0.81 -1.86
CA LEU A 920 -23.87 -0.80 -0.84
C LEU A 920 -24.44 -0.71 0.59
N LEU A 921 -25.62 -0.08 0.76
CA LEU A 921 -26.31 0.00 2.03
C LEU A 921 -26.75 -1.35 2.55
N TYR A 922 -27.39 -2.10 1.66
CA TYR A 922 -27.81 -3.47 1.93
C TYR A 922 -26.60 -4.38 2.18
N GLU A 923 -25.56 -4.29 1.35
CA GLU A 923 -24.35 -5.13 1.49
C GLU A 923 -23.66 -4.92 2.84
N PHE A 924 -23.49 -3.68 3.29
CA PHE A 924 -22.92 -3.41 4.61
C PHE A 924 -23.81 -3.96 5.74
N LEU A 925 -25.12 -3.68 5.70
CA LEU A 925 -26.04 -4.02 6.79
C LEU A 925 -26.37 -5.51 6.86
N THR A 926 -26.03 -6.27 5.81
CA THR A 926 -26.14 -7.73 5.78
C THR A 926 -24.80 -8.44 5.97
N ASP A 927 -23.68 -7.71 5.98
CA ASP A 927 -22.36 -8.27 6.24
C ASP A 927 -22.20 -8.62 7.73
N ALA A 928 -22.25 -9.94 8.00
CA ALA A 928 -22.11 -10.51 9.33
C ALA A 928 -20.79 -10.11 10.02
N HIS A 929 -19.69 -10.02 9.27
CA HIS A 929 -18.37 -9.72 9.81
C HIS A 929 -18.29 -8.26 10.28
N ARG A 930 -18.83 -7.33 9.49
CA ARG A 930 -18.90 -5.90 9.84
C ARG A 930 -19.79 -5.67 11.07
N LEU A 931 -20.96 -6.30 11.10
CA LEU A 931 -21.86 -6.21 12.25
C LEU A 931 -21.21 -6.78 13.52
N ASN A 932 -20.58 -7.95 13.42
CA ASN A 932 -19.86 -8.55 14.55
C ASN A 932 -18.76 -7.62 15.09
N VAL A 933 -17.94 -7.03 14.21
CA VAL A 933 -16.94 -6.04 14.62
C VAL A 933 -17.61 -4.85 15.32
N ALA A 934 -18.64 -4.25 14.73
CA ALA A 934 -19.30 -3.06 15.29
C ALA A 934 -19.89 -3.30 16.69
N LEU A 935 -20.61 -4.41 16.86
CA LEU A 935 -21.30 -4.76 18.12
C LEU A 935 -20.31 -5.09 19.26
N THR A 936 -19.11 -5.55 18.92
CA THR A 936 -18.10 -6.02 19.89
C THR A 936 -17.06 -4.96 20.28
N ARG A 937 -17.28 -3.69 19.94
CA ARG A 937 -16.41 -2.56 20.33
C ARG A 937 -16.73 -1.98 21.71
N ALA A 938 -17.93 -2.26 22.25
CA ALA A 938 -18.42 -1.67 23.50
C ALA A 938 -17.97 -2.45 24.73
N GLN A 939 -17.41 -1.77 25.74
CA GLN A 939 -17.10 -2.42 27.02
C GLN A 939 -18.31 -2.44 27.97
N ARG A 940 -18.94 -1.28 28.19
CA ARG A 940 -19.95 -1.09 29.23
C ARG A 940 -21.34 -0.81 28.68
N LYS A 941 -21.41 -0.02 27.60
CA LYS A 941 -22.68 0.39 27.01
C LYS A 941 -22.65 0.43 25.49
N LEU A 942 -23.65 -0.18 24.87
CA LEU A 942 -23.91 -0.17 23.44
C LEU A 942 -25.26 0.50 23.18
N ILE A 943 -25.25 1.58 22.39
CA ILE A 943 -26.45 2.31 22.00
C ILE A 943 -26.59 2.22 20.48
N LEU A 944 -27.68 1.62 20.03
CA LEU A 944 -28.02 1.45 18.63
C LEU A 944 -29.03 2.54 18.25
N VAL A 945 -28.79 3.24 17.15
CA VAL A 945 -29.64 4.35 16.69
C VAL A 945 -30.00 4.10 15.24
N GLY A 946 -31.30 4.01 14.94
CA GLY A 946 -31.77 3.79 13.58
C GLY A 946 -33.29 3.69 13.47
N HIS A 947 -33.79 3.52 12.25
CA HIS A 947 -35.22 3.32 12.00
C HIS A 947 -35.57 1.82 12.05
N ALA A 948 -36.29 1.39 13.08
CA ALA A 948 -36.55 -0.03 13.33
C ALA A 948 -37.23 -0.73 12.14
N ALA A 949 -38.27 -0.11 11.55
CA ALA A 949 -39.01 -0.70 10.44
C ALA A 949 -38.17 -0.89 9.16
N ALA A 950 -37.09 -0.10 8.98
CA ALA A 950 -36.17 -0.30 7.86
C ALA A 950 -35.16 -1.44 8.10
N LEU A 951 -34.85 -1.74 9.36
CA LEU A 951 -33.83 -2.72 9.73
C LEU A 951 -34.40 -4.10 10.05
N GLU A 952 -35.68 -4.17 10.45
CA GLU A 952 -36.34 -5.41 10.89
C GLU A 952 -36.43 -6.49 9.81
N GLY A 953 -36.50 -6.08 8.54
CA GLY A 953 -36.48 -7.02 7.41
C GLY A 953 -35.10 -7.58 7.05
N LEU A 954 -34.03 -7.16 7.73
CA LEU A 954 -32.67 -7.62 7.47
C LEU A 954 -32.30 -8.75 8.45
N PRO A 955 -31.60 -9.82 8.03
CA PRO A 955 -31.48 -11.06 8.81
C PRO A 955 -30.96 -10.86 10.25
N ILE A 956 -29.71 -10.39 10.40
CA ILE A 956 -29.05 -10.26 11.71
C ILE A 956 -29.63 -9.08 12.51
N LEU A 957 -30.06 -8.01 11.83
CA LEU A 957 -30.59 -6.82 12.49
C LEU A 957 -32.01 -7.02 13.01
N GLY A 958 -32.83 -7.83 12.34
CA GLY A 958 -34.13 -8.28 12.87
C GLY A 958 -33.97 -9.08 14.17
N ASP A 959 -33.02 -10.01 14.21
CA ASP A 959 -32.68 -10.76 15.43
C ASP A 959 -32.17 -9.83 16.55
N LEU A 960 -31.36 -8.83 16.19
CA LEU A 960 -30.84 -7.83 17.14
C LEU A 960 -31.97 -6.97 17.73
N LEU A 961 -32.95 -6.59 16.92
CA LEU A 961 -34.13 -5.85 17.38
C LEU A 961 -34.99 -6.69 18.31
N SER A 962 -35.23 -7.96 17.97
CA SER A 962 -35.95 -8.91 18.82
C SER A 962 -35.24 -9.07 20.17
N TYR A 963 -33.92 -9.24 20.16
CA TYR A 963 -33.12 -9.29 21.38
C TYR A 963 -33.23 -8.01 22.22
N CYS A 964 -33.23 -6.83 21.60
CA CYS A 964 -33.43 -5.57 22.32
C CYS A 964 -34.84 -5.46 22.93
N ARG A 965 -35.87 -6.02 22.30
CA ARG A 965 -37.24 -6.05 22.83
C ARG A 965 -37.36 -7.00 24.01
N GLU A 966 -36.73 -8.18 23.95
CA GLU A 966 -36.66 -9.15 25.06
C GLU A 966 -36.00 -8.56 26.32
N LEU A 967 -35.02 -7.67 26.14
CA LEU A 967 -34.35 -6.97 27.24
C LEU A 967 -35.09 -5.72 27.74
N GLU A 968 -36.30 -5.43 27.24
CA GLU A 968 -37.02 -4.17 27.49
C GLU A 968 -36.19 -2.92 27.18
N ALA A 969 -35.28 -3.04 26.22
CA ALA A 969 -34.27 -2.04 25.87
C ALA A 969 -34.56 -1.36 24.50
N PHE A 970 -35.74 -1.58 23.95
CA PHE A 970 -36.26 -0.89 22.77
C PHE A 970 -37.00 0.38 23.19
N ILE A 971 -36.53 1.54 22.76
CA ILE A 971 -37.03 2.85 23.17
C ILE A 971 -37.43 3.66 21.93
N SER A 972 -38.68 4.14 21.88
CA SER A 972 -39.12 5.11 20.87
C SER A 972 -38.64 6.52 21.23
N THR A 973 -38.25 7.31 20.22
CA THR A 973 -37.80 8.70 20.42
C THR A 973 -38.92 9.72 20.59
N GLU A 974 -40.17 9.32 20.39
CA GLU A 974 -41.39 10.14 20.57
C GLU A 974 -41.78 10.33 22.04
#